data_AF-A0A5N6ZAX1-F1
#
_entry.id   AF-A0A5N6ZAX1-F1
#
_cell.length_a   1.000
_cell.length_b   1.000
_cell.length_c   1.000
_cell.angle_alpha   90.00
_cell.angle_beta   90.00
_cell.angle_gamma   90.00
#
_symmetry.space_group_name_H-M   'P 1'
#
loop_
_entity.id
_entity.type
_entity.pdbx_description
1 polymer ?
#
loop_
_entity_poly.entity_id
_entity_poly.type
_entity_poly.pdbx_seq_one_letter_code
_entity_poly.pdbx_strand_id
1 'polypeptide(L)'
;MRSFLFGGLVALSSALGASAANFNSSAYSDAATGIDFQRWCDESTGYCFGLALPETVDSDFIGQLFVPLSSSNGWGGVSIGSTMTKSLLIGAWPNGDSVVASLRLAQSYTNPGAYSGGASLEEIPDGTSVNSTHLTYTFLCRGCVVGTPTTFDKTMDSYFFGWALSNTSPKSPASSDATLNYHAAGFGNFQMVLSQAKSAKYSTWAAKAKPSPTTATPSASASAAPSSTPSASVAPTVGNSTYDYIVVGGGPAGIITAQRLAETKKKVLLLERGVAHTVQLGNKNALPWNNTLTPHDVPALGSSLSKLGLLDEYLCDDTAYMAGCVLGGGSTINALGFIYPPEVDFNDKWPTGWKWDDVKAAASRLYARNPGSILPSADGKRYNYGMYDVLSEFFKNLGWKSVNQQQQPNEKHQVYSYPSWSVANGIRAGPVRSYLPLAQALDNFTLRLQTKARRLIRRGGRITGVEVQTASGAIEIINLSPGGKVVLAAGAMSTPRVLFNSGIGPAKQIQKVKSGSTGITLPPQAEWITLPVGENFKDHGQYVISIQTKGNFTAFNTSSVVSGPAEDIQNLYSEGSGILTQGGHRIQFWTSNEGTDGKTRFYQGSCSVDTNGVITMKLYNTHGATSVGVLGIDGSGSTIMDTDPWLQTDADKESLTRFLQGLLDDMKNSTVGLTPDVSSPAEIIAKKVGGDHFVGTAKLGTDDGRTGGTSVVDLNTKVYGTENLYVVDASIHPDLPTGNTQAIVMVVAEAAAAKIIAAGDSALDSSPSASVSVSAPAQKTAYASSAIIKVSHTPISPSATVEPTSDCNETFTTTVTPTVTASADPISGPAGSVKRASLTTSPAVAADAIAPEGAASVTVVTVTKEIVVTSTTTITVMPTLA
;
A
#
# COMPACT_ATOMS: atom_id res chain seq x y z
N MET A 1 -47.38 -11.36 -10.34
CA MET A 1 -47.97 -11.90 -9.09
C MET A 1 -47.47 -13.33 -8.95
N ARG A 2 -46.79 -13.67 -7.84
CA ARG A 2 -47.29 -14.57 -6.76
C ARG A 2 -47.49 -16.03 -7.22
N SER A 3 -46.95 -17.07 -6.60
CA SER A 3 -46.24 -17.16 -5.30
C SER A 3 -45.67 -18.58 -5.06
N PHE A 4 -44.62 -18.73 -4.22
CA PHE A 4 -44.38 -19.81 -3.22
C PHE A 4 -44.37 -21.31 -3.68
N LEU A 5 -43.43 -22.22 -3.36
CA LEU A 5 -42.57 -22.51 -2.19
C LEU A 5 -41.45 -23.55 -2.52
N PHE A 6 -40.34 -23.50 -1.78
CA PHE A 6 -39.52 -24.58 -1.17
C PHE A 6 -39.16 -25.89 -1.92
N GLY A 7 -37.87 -26.24 -1.83
CA GLY A 7 -37.36 -27.62 -1.94
C GLY A 7 -35.85 -27.70 -2.14
N GLY A 8 -35.07 -27.96 -1.08
CA GLY A 8 -33.59 -28.04 -1.20
C GLY A 8 -32.78 -27.93 0.09
N LEU A 9 -33.16 -28.63 1.16
CA LEU A 9 -32.38 -28.70 2.41
C LEU A 9 -32.34 -30.15 2.91
N VAL A 10 -31.28 -30.49 3.65
CA VAL A 10 -30.95 -31.79 4.29
C VAL A 10 -30.30 -32.85 3.39
N ALA A 11 -28.96 -32.91 3.45
CA ALA A 11 -28.17 -34.15 3.50
C ALA A 11 -26.69 -33.89 3.90
N LEU A 12 -26.43 -33.25 5.05
CA LEU A 12 -25.05 -33.12 5.58
C LEU A 12 -25.02 -32.98 7.12
N SER A 13 -25.59 -33.97 7.81
CA SER A 13 -25.83 -33.96 9.26
C SER A 13 -25.21 -35.17 9.98
N SER A 14 -23.89 -35.13 10.23
CA SER A 14 -23.21 -36.01 11.21
C SER A 14 -21.74 -35.59 11.50
N ALA A 15 -21.46 -34.28 11.56
CA ALA A 15 -20.18 -33.74 12.06
C ALA A 15 -20.25 -32.25 12.48
N LEU A 16 -21.17 -31.47 11.90
CA LEU A 16 -21.28 -30.01 12.04
C LEU A 16 -22.04 -29.49 13.28
N GLY A 17 -22.23 -30.34 14.30
CA GLY A 17 -23.11 -30.06 15.45
C GLY A 17 -22.67 -28.92 16.39
N ALA A 18 -21.51 -28.30 16.16
CA ALA A 18 -20.93 -27.28 17.04
C ALA A 18 -20.48 -25.98 16.33
N SER A 19 -20.65 -25.84 15.01
CA SER A 19 -20.15 -24.66 14.26
C SER A 19 -21.17 -23.98 13.35
N ALA A 20 -22.37 -24.56 13.18
CA ALA A 20 -23.45 -23.92 12.44
C ALA A 20 -24.29 -22.92 13.29
N ALA A 21 -24.05 -22.86 14.60
CA ALA A 21 -24.80 -21.98 15.52
C ALA A 21 -24.32 -20.51 15.47
N ASN A 22 -23.03 -20.28 15.21
CA ASN A 22 -22.36 -19.01 15.54
C ASN A 22 -22.65 -17.84 14.58
N PHE A 23 -23.38 -18.05 13.47
CA PHE A 23 -23.74 -16.98 12.53
C PHE A 23 -25.10 -16.34 12.83
N ASN A 24 -25.97 -16.99 13.58
CA ASN A 24 -27.34 -16.54 13.79
C ASN A 24 -27.48 -15.74 15.08
N SER A 25 -28.19 -14.62 15.01
CA SER A 25 -28.72 -13.93 16.19
C SER A 25 -29.77 -14.76 16.96
N SER A 26 -29.93 -14.51 18.25
CA SER A 26 -30.93 -15.12 19.16
C SER A 26 -31.65 -14.07 20.00
N ALA A 27 -32.80 -14.42 20.60
CA ALA A 27 -33.54 -13.52 21.48
C ALA A 27 -32.73 -13.14 22.74
N TYR A 28 -32.81 -11.87 23.14
CA TYR A 28 -32.14 -11.30 24.32
C TYR A 28 -33.01 -10.19 24.93
N SER A 29 -33.42 -10.35 26.20
CA SER A 29 -34.11 -9.30 26.95
C SER A 29 -33.10 -8.48 27.75
N ASP A 30 -33.00 -7.19 27.45
CA ASP A 30 -32.12 -6.27 28.15
C ASP A 30 -32.74 -5.83 29.48
N ALA A 31 -32.10 -6.21 30.61
CA ALA A 31 -32.65 -5.98 31.94
C ALA A 31 -32.64 -4.51 32.38
N ALA A 32 -31.78 -3.66 31.79
CA ALA A 32 -31.67 -2.25 32.15
C ALA A 32 -32.79 -1.42 31.49
N THR A 33 -33.03 -1.65 30.20
CA THR A 33 -34.05 -0.93 29.41
C THR A 33 -35.42 -1.61 29.39
N GLY A 34 -35.50 -2.91 29.63
CA GLY A 34 -36.71 -3.71 29.41
C GLY A 34 -37.08 -3.89 27.94
N ILE A 35 -36.10 -3.82 27.05
CA ILE A 35 -36.26 -4.01 25.59
C ILE A 35 -35.91 -5.46 25.24
N ASP A 36 -36.79 -6.12 24.48
CA ASP A 36 -36.52 -7.44 23.91
C ASP A 36 -35.89 -7.25 22.52
N PHE A 37 -34.63 -7.64 22.37
CA PHE A 37 -33.85 -7.59 21.15
C PHE A 37 -33.69 -8.97 20.51
N GLN A 38 -33.47 -8.99 19.20
CA GLN A 38 -32.73 -10.06 18.55
C GLN A 38 -31.25 -9.67 18.54
N ARG A 39 -30.38 -10.46 19.19
CA ARG A 39 -28.96 -10.13 19.44
C ARG A 39 -28.02 -11.18 18.88
N TRP A 40 -26.93 -10.74 18.26
CA TRP A 40 -25.78 -11.57 17.92
C TRP A 40 -24.57 -11.14 18.74
N CYS A 41 -23.69 -12.08 19.07
CA CYS A 41 -22.44 -11.85 19.79
C CYS A 41 -21.30 -12.64 19.13
N ASP A 42 -20.13 -12.02 19.05
CA ASP A 42 -18.88 -12.71 18.71
C ASP A 42 -18.30 -13.38 19.95
N GLU A 43 -18.14 -14.70 19.93
CA GLU A 43 -17.62 -15.46 21.06
C GLU A 43 -16.13 -15.18 21.36
N SER A 44 -15.36 -14.72 20.37
CA SER A 44 -13.91 -14.54 20.49
C SER A 44 -13.51 -13.21 21.13
N THR A 45 -14.29 -12.15 20.88
CA THR A 45 -14.06 -10.79 21.37
C THR A 45 -15.05 -10.38 22.46
N GLY A 46 -16.26 -10.95 22.47
CA GLY A 46 -17.37 -10.51 23.32
C GLY A 46 -18.16 -9.32 22.78
N TYR A 47 -17.86 -8.84 21.56
CA TYR A 47 -18.66 -7.81 20.89
C TYR A 47 -20.07 -8.31 20.59
N CYS A 48 -21.10 -7.47 20.77
CA CYS A 48 -22.46 -7.82 20.38
C CYS A 48 -23.23 -6.67 19.72
N PHE A 49 -24.19 -7.04 18.88
CA PHE A 49 -25.21 -6.13 18.33
C PHE A 49 -26.62 -6.69 18.53
N GLY A 50 -27.49 -5.90 19.16
CA GLY A 50 -28.92 -6.15 19.31
C GLY A 50 -29.76 -5.27 18.38
N LEU A 51 -30.83 -5.82 17.82
CA LEU A 51 -31.79 -5.14 16.96
C LEU A 51 -33.23 -5.41 17.43
N ALA A 52 -34.04 -4.35 17.50
CA ALA A 52 -35.48 -4.42 17.71
C ALA A 52 -36.20 -3.58 16.64
N LEU A 53 -37.32 -4.11 16.14
CA LEU A 53 -38.09 -3.58 15.01
C LEU A 53 -39.57 -3.45 15.35
N PRO A 54 -40.31 -2.53 14.72
CA PRO A 54 -41.77 -2.55 14.72
C PRO A 54 -42.29 -3.76 13.91
N GLU A 55 -43.52 -4.19 14.18
CA GLU A 55 -44.17 -5.28 13.42
C GLU A 55 -44.26 -4.98 11.92
N THR A 56 -44.59 -3.72 11.59
CA THR A 56 -44.49 -3.15 10.25
C THR A 56 -43.25 -2.25 10.19
N VAL A 57 -42.22 -2.68 9.46
CA VAL A 57 -40.98 -1.92 9.29
C VAL A 57 -41.19 -0.83 8.26
N ASP A 58 -41.02 0.43 8.68
CA ASP A 58 -40.94 1.59 7.79
C ASP A 58 -39.48 2.03 7.62
N SER A 59 -39.01 2.99 8.42
CA SER A 59 -37.69 3.61 8.29
C SER A 59 -36.79 3.48 9.53
N ASP A 60 -37.33 3.05 10.67
CA ASP A 60 -36.69 3.20 11.98
C ASP A 60 -36.44 1.84 12.65
N PHE A 61 -35.37 1.74 13.45
CA PHE A 61 -35.10 0.59 14.32
C PHE A 61 -34.46 1.01 15.65
N ILE A 62 -34.53 0.17 16.68
CA ILE A 62 -33.77 0.35 17.92
C ILE A 62 -32.58 -0.61 17.90
N GLY A 63 -31.38 -0.08 18.10
CA GLY A 63 -30.13 -0.84 18.16
C GLY A 63 -29.52 -0.82 19.55
N GLN A 64 -28.75 -1.85 19.88
CA GLN A 64 -27.85 -1.87 21.03
C GLN A 64 -26.47 -2.37 20.58
N LEU A 65 -25.44 -1.54 20.79
CA LEU A 65 -24.04 -1.95 20.69
C LEU A 65 -23.54 -2.33 22.09
N PHE A 66 -22.88 -3.49 22.20
CA PHE A 66 -22.08 -3.86 23.36
C PHE A 66 -20.63 -3.99 22.89
N VAL A 67 -19.77 -3.11 23.38
CA VAL A 67 -18.37 -2.99 22.94
C VAL A 67 -17.45 -3.32 24.12
N PRO A 68 -16.74 -4.45 24.09
CA PRO A 68 -15.67 -4.77 25.04
C PRO A 68 -14.63 -3.66 25.07
N LEU A 69 -14.22 -3.23 26.26
CA LEU A 69 -13.18 -2.24 26.45
C LEU A 69 -11.92 -2.86 27.05
N SER A 70 -10.79 -2.50 26.49
CA SER A 70 -9.46 -2.70 27.06
C SER A 70 -8.94 -1.40 27.68
N SER A 71 -7.76 -1.44 28.31
CA SER A 71 -7.15 -0.27 28.99
C SER A 71 -6.93 0.95 28.10
N SER A 72 -6.96 0.79 26.77
CA SER A 72 -6.82 1.84 25.76
C SER A 72 -8.15 2.42 25.25
N ASN A 73 -9.29 2.07 25.87
CA ASN A 73 -10.62 2.64 25.59
C ASN A 73 -10.99 2.64 24.09
N GLY A 74 -11.15 1.43 23.57
CA GLY A 74 -11.44 1.13 22.16
C GLY A 74 -12.78 1.62 21.60
N TRP A 75 -13.04 1.26 20.34
CA TRP A 75 -14.29 1.60 19.63
C TRP A 75 -14.90 0.36 18.98
N GLY A 76 -16.22 0.31 18.89
CA GLY A 76 -16.96 -0.75 18.22
C GLY A 76 -17.94 -0.19 17.21
N GLY A 77 -18.30 -0.98 16.19
CA GLY A 77 -19.25 -0.54 15.19
C GLY A 77 -19.91 -1.67 14.41
N VAL A 78 -21.08 -1.34 13.87
CA VAL A 78 -21.92 -2.22 13.06
C VAL A 78 -22.10 -1.62 11.67
N SER A 79 -22.05 -2.46 10.64
CA SER A 79 -22.62 -2.14 9.34
C SER A 79 -24.03 -2.70 9.26
N ILE A 80 -24.99 -1.84 8.89
CA ILE A 80 -26.40 -2.22 8.70
C ILE A 80 -26.61 -2.93 7.34
N GLY A 81 -25.51 -3.23 6.64
CA GLY A 81 -25.43 -4.23 5.58
C GLY A 81 -24.20 -5.14 5.71
N SER A 82 -24.00 -6.02 4.73
CA SER A 82 -22.99 -7.10 4.79
C SER A 82 -21.56 -6.68 4.45
N THR A 83 -21.33 -5.39 4.19
CA THR A 83 -20.02 -4.83 3.83
C THR A 83 -19.77 -3.51 4.55
N MET A 84 -18.50 -3.14 4.73
CA MET A 84 -18.11 -1.80 5.21
C MET A 84 -18.47 -0.72 4.19
N THR A 85 -18.24 -0.98 2.90
CA THR A 85 -18.44 -0.02 1.82
C THR A 85 -19.90 0.02 1.37
N LYS A 86 -20.40 1.22 1.04
CA LYS A 86 -21.75 1.46 0.48
C LYS A 86 -22.90 1.01 1.39
N SER A 87 -22.63 0.78 2.67
CA SER A 87 -23.62 0.49 3.72
C SER A 87 -23.56 1.52 4.84
N LEU A 88 -24.70 1.76 5.51
CA LEU A 88 -24.78 2.65 6.67
C LEU A 88 -24.03 2.04 7.85
N LEU A 89 -23.08 2.78 8.38
CA LEU A 89 -22.24 2.36 9.51
C LEU A 89 -22.63 3.14 10.77
N ILE A 90 -22.60 2.46 11.91
CA ILE A 90 -22.77 3.08 13.24
C ILE A 90 -21.55 2.70 14.07
N GLY A 91 -20.77 3.69 14.50
CA GLY A 91 -19.64 3.51 15.40
C GLY A 91 -19.88 4.20 16.74
N ALA A 92 -19.47 3.56 17.84
CA ALA A 92 -19.56 4.08 19.20
C ALA A 92 -18.28 3.81 20.01
N TRP A 93 -17.91 4.75 20.88
CA TRP A 93 -16.72 4.68 21.74
C TRP A 93 -16.90 5.56 23.00
N PRO A 94 -16.13 5.32 24.08
CA PRO A 94 -16.23 6.10 25.29
C PRO A 94 -15.48 7.44 25.19
N ASN A 95 -15.97 8.45 25.90
CA ASN A 95 -15.32 9.73 26.12
C ASN A 95 -15.46 10.13 27.59
N GLY A 96 -14.62 9.53 28.45
CA GLY A 96 -14.90 9.48 29.88
C GLY A 96 -16.07 8.53 30.15
N ASP A 97 -17.01 8.95 31.00
CA ASP A 97 -18.15 8.13 31.42
C ASP A 97 -19.33 8.16 30.42
N SER A 98 -19.24 8.97 29.35
CA SER A 98 -20.28 9.09 28.31
C SER A 98 -19.86 8.44 26.99
N VAL A 99 -20.85 8.08 26.17
CA VAL A 99 -20.64 7.50 24.84
C VAL A 99 -20.68 8.60 23.79
N VAL A 100 -19.75 8.54 22.84
CA VAL A 100 -19.84 9.27 21.57
C VAL A 100 -20.17 8.25 20.47
N ALA A 101 -21.18 8.56 19.67
CA ALA A 101 -21.62 7.74 18.56
C ALA A 101 -21.70 8.55 17.26
N SER A 102 -21.62 7.88 16.11
CA SER A 102 -21.67 8.53 14.80
C SER A 102 -22.28 7.62 13.72
N LEU A 103 -23.11 8.22 12.86
CA LEU A 103 -23.52 7.64 11.58
C LEU A 103 -22.46 7.93 10.53
N ARG A 104 -22.04 6.90 9.80
CA ARG A 104 -20.95 7.01 8.82
C ARG A 104 -21.23 6.22 7.55
N LEU A 105 -20.50 6.54 6.50
CA LEU A 105 -20.56 5.84 5.22
C LEU A 105 -19.15 5.77 4.60
N ALA A 106 -18.67 4.55 4.39
CA ALA A 106 -17.47 4.31 3.58
C ALA A 106 -17.87 4.13 2.11
N GLN A 107 -17.23 4.87 1.20
CA GLN A 107 -17.31 4.56 -0.24
C GLN A 107 -16.28 3.48 -0.63
N SER A 108 -15.20 3.37 0.14
CA SER A 108 -14.06 2.47 -0.03
C SER A 108 -13.51 2.03 1.33
N TYR A 109 -12.50 1.16 1.34
CA TYR A 109 -11.86 0.66 2.57
C TYR A 109 -10.87 1.69 3.15
N THR A 110 -11.42 2.82 3.62
CA THR A 110 -10.72 3.97 4.20
C THR A 110 -11.40 4.38 5.51
N ASN A 111 -10.94 5.46 6.14
CA ASN A 111 -11.73 6.07 7.21
C ASN A 111 -13.14 6.43 6.68
N PRO A 112 -14.23 5.96 7.31
CA PRO A 112 -15.57 6.29 6.87
C PRO A 112 -15.93 7.70 7.35
N GLY A 113 -16.33 8.56 6.42
CA GLY A 113 -16.80 9.91 6.71
C GLY A 113 -18.20 9.92 7.34
N ALA A 114 -18.59 11.07 7.90
CA ALA A 114 -19.93 11.27 8.44
C ALA A 114 -21.02 11.01 7.37
N TYR A 115 -22.11 10.35 7.76
CA TYR A 115 -23.23 10.08 6.85
C TYR A 115 -24.00 11.38 6.57
N SER A 116 -24.16 11.72 5.29
CA SER A 116 -24.84 12.94 4.85
C SER A 116 -26.33 12.75 4.50
N GLY A 117 -26.91 11.58 4.79
CA GLY A 117 -28.33 11.31 4.59
C GLY A 117 -29.19 11.77 5.77
N GLY A 118 -30.51 11.75 5.61
CA GLY A 118 -31.47 12.22 6.62
C GLY A 118 -31.69 11.29 7.83
N ALA A 119 -30.72 10.42 8.15
CA ALA A 119 -30.83 9.51 9.30
C ALA A 119 -30.24 10.14 10.57
N SER A 120 -30.72 9.73 11.74
CA SER A 120 -30.22 10.22 13.03
C SER A 120 -30.15 9.12 14.09
N LEU A 121 -29.32 9.35 15.12
CA LEU A 121 -29.24 8.53 16.33
C LEU A 121 -29.83 9.33 17.51
N GLU A 122 -30.74 8.70 18.24
CA GLU A 122 -31.33 9.23 19.48
C GLU A 122 -31.03 8.23 20.60
N GLU A 123 -30.29 8.65 21.62
CA GLU A 123 -29.85 7.78 22.71
C GLU A 123 -31.03 7.34 23.59
N ILE A 124 -31.04 6.07 24.00
CA ILE A 124 -31.86 5.55 25.09
C ILE A 124 -30.95 5.47 26.33
N PRO A 125 -31.03 6.42 27.29
CA PRO A 125 -30.04 6.54 28.36
C PRO A 125 -30.04 5.37 29.34
N ASP A 126 -31.22 4.79 29.61
CA ASP A 126 -31.38 3.61 30.49
C ASP A 126 -30.54 2.40 30.02
N GLY A 127 -30.17 2.37 28.73
CA GLY A 127 -29.37 1.33 28.10
C GLY A 127 -28.00 1.80 27.63
N THR A 128 -27.53 2.97 28.07
CA THR A 128 -26.27 3.57 27.64
C THR A 128 -25.36 3.81 28.85
N SER A 129 -24.16 3.23 28.83
CA SER A 129 -23.19 3.34 29.92
C SER A 129 -21.77 3.00 29.47
N VAL A 130 -20.79 3.53 30.20
CA VAL A 130 -19.37 3.17 30.08
C VAL A 130 -18.89 2.64 31.43
N ASN A 131 -18.09 1.57 31.43
CA ASN A 131 -17.35 1.11 32.60
C ASN A 131 -15.98 0.55 32.18
N SER A 132 -15.19 0.06 33.13
CA SER A 132 -13.83 -0.44 32.88
C SER A 132 -13.72 -1.72 32.02
N THR A 133 -14.85 -2.36 31.67
CA THR A 133 -14.89 -3.62 30.92
C THR A 133 -15.63 -3.54 29.60
N HIS A 134 -16.59 -2.63 29.47
CA HIS A 134 -17.38 -2.44 28.24
C HIS A 134 -18.05 -1.07 28.19
N LEU A 135 -18.46 -0.66 26.99
CA LEU A 135 -19.55 0.29 26.80
C LEU A 135 -20.79 -0.43 26.29
N THR A 136 -21.95 0.04 26.71
CA THR A 136 -23.24 -0.29 26.08
C THR A 136 -23.80 1.01 25.51
N TYR A 137 -24.30 0.97 24.28
CA TYR A 137 -24.95 2.11 23.63
C TYR A 137 -26.26 1.63 23.01
N THR A 138 -27.37 1.99 23.64
CA THR A 138 -28.72 1.70 23.13
C THR A 138 -29.31 2.96 22.50
N PHE A 139 -29.85 2.85 21.29
CA PHE A 139 -30.28 4.00 20.49
C PHE A 139 -31.48 3.68 19.60
N LEU A 140 -32.29 4.69 19.31
CA LEU A 140 -33.25 4.70 18.21
C LEU A 140 -32.54 5.30 16.97
N CYS A 141 -32.52 4.53 15.88
CA CYS A 141 -31.98 4.93 14.59
C CYS A 141 -33.15 5.37 13.70
N ARG A 142 -33.33 6.68 13.51
CA ARG A 142 -34.39 7.21 12.64
C ARG A 142 -33.93 7.30 11.20
N GLY A 143 -34.81 6.97 10.25
CA GLY A 143 -34.50 7.10 8.82
C GLY A 143 -33.38 6.16 8.35
N CYS A 144 -33.05 5.13 9.14
CA CYS A 144 -31.92 4.26 8.90
C CYS A 144 -32.25 3.08 7.98
N VAL A 145 -33.50 2.59 7.94
CA VAL A 145 -33.92 1.54 6.99
C VAL A 145 -34.26 2.17 5.65
N VAL A 146 -33.31 2.16 4.72
CA VAL A 146 -33.40 2.83 3.40
C VAL A 146 -33.32 1.88 2.20
N GLY A 147 -33.08 0.59 2.44
CA GLY A 147 -32.98 -0.44 1.40
C GLY A 147 -31.55 -0.73 0.93
N THR A 148 -31.41 -1.81 0.16
CA THR A 148 -30.11 -2.34 -0.26
C THR A 148 -29.45 -1.50 -1.37
N PRO A 149 -28.11 -1.38 -1.41
CA PRO A 149 -27.11 -2.00 -0.51
C PRO A 149 -26.84 -1.21 0.78
N THR A 150 -27.46 -0.04 0.95
CA THR A 150 -27.18 0.85 2.09
C THR A 150 -27.58 0.21 3.42
N THR A 151 -28.74 -0.44 3.48
CA THR A 151 -29.20 -1.28 4.60
C THR A 151 -29.98 -2.50 4.12
N PHE A 152 -30.54 -3.30 5.03
CA PHE A 152 -31.61 -4.24 4.71
C PHE A 152 -32.86 -3.56 4.11
N ASP A 153 -33.67 -4.34 3.39
CA ASP A 153 -35.02 -3.95 2.96
C ASP A 153 -36.07 -4.35 4.00
N LYS A 154 -37.10 -3.51 4.17
CA LYS A 154 -38.17 -3.68 5.16
C LYS A 154 -38.98 -4.97 5.07
N THR A 155 -38.94 -5.66 3.93
CA THR A 155 -39.65 -6.92 3.68
C THR A 155 -38.84 -8.19 3.99
N MET A 156 -37.56 -8.05 4.36
CA MET A 156 -36.67 -9.19 4.60
C MET A 156 -36.92 -9.86 5.97
N ASP A 157 -36.94 -11.20 5.99
CA ASP A 157 -37.03 -12.00 7.22
C ASP A 157 -35.67 -12.23 7.90
N SER A 158 -34.57 -12.12 7.15
CA SER A 158 -33.21 -12.10 7.69
C SER A 158 -32.26 -11.36 6.73
N TYR A 159 -31.17 -10.82 7.26
CA TYR A 159 -30.15 -10.15 6.45
C TYR A 159 -28.77 -10.26 7.09
N PHE A 160 -27.71 -10.10 6.30
CA PHE A 160 -26.34 -10.09 6.80
C PHE A 160 -25.90 -8.67 7.17
N PHE A 161 -25.35 -8.56 8.37
CA PHE A 161 -24.79 -7.34 8.95
C PHE A 161 -23.28 -7.53 9.13
N GLY A 162 -22.53 -6.44 9.11
CA GLY A 162 -21.10 -6.42 9.43
C GLY A 162 -20.84 -5.93 10.85
N TRP A 163 -19.70 -6.32 11.44
CA TRP A 163 -19.20 -5.75 12.70
C TRP A 163 -17.72 -5.42 12.62
N ALA A 164 -17.28 -4.52 13.49
CA ALA A 164 -15.90 -4.05 13.64
C ALA A 164 -15.61 -3.69 15.10
N LEU A 165 -14.40 -4.00 15.57
CA LEU A 165 -13.91 -3.72 16.91
C LEU A 165 -12.43 -3.28 16.86
N SER A 166 -12.11 -2.23 17.60
CA SER A 166 -10.76 -1.74 17.87
C SER A 166 -10.53 -1.72 19.37
N ASN A 167 -9.35 -2.17 19.82
CA ASN A 167 -8.90 -1.97 21.20
C ASN A 167 -8.36 -0.56 21.46
N THR A 168 -8.01 0.18 20.41
CA THR A 168 -7.40 1.52 20.47
C THR A 168 -8.48 2.59 20.34
N SER A 169 -8.39 3.64 21.16
CA SER A 169 -9.30 4.79 21.08
C SER A 169 -9.14 5.57 19.76
N PRO A 170 -10.20 6.17 19.21
CA PRO A 170 -10.11 7.13 18.11
C PRO A 170 -9.19 8.30 18.45
N LYS A 171 -8.56 8.93 17.45
CA LYS A 171 -7.56 10.01 17.68
C LYS A 171 -8.11 11.26 18.38
N SER A 172 -9.43 11.49 18.32
CA SER A 172 -10.12 12.65 18.87
C SER A 172 -11.43 12.22 19.56
N PRO A 173 -11.40 11.44 20.65
CA PRO A 173 -12.56 10.67 21.12
C PRO A 173 -13.75 11.53 21.57
N ALA A 174 -13.54 12.82 21.88
CA ALA A 174 -14.61 13.76 22.21
C ALA A 174 -15.45 14.26 21.00
N SER A 175 -15.11 13.89 19.76
CA SER A 175 -15.79 14.36 18.54
C SER A 175 -16.41 13.20 17.75
N SER A 176 -17.68 13.31 17.37
CA SER A 176 -18.36 12.34 16.50
C SER A 176 -17.66 12.12 15.16
N ASP A 177 -16.89 13.12 14.69
CA ASP A 177 -16.17 13.11 13.42
C ASP A 177 -14.74 12.54 13.55
N ALA A 178 -14.40 11.95 14.70
CA ALA A 178 -13.07 11.40 14.96
C ALA A 178 -12.58 10.43 13.88
N THR A 179 -11.29 10.49 13.56
CA THR A 179 -10.63 9.46 12.75
C THR A 179 -10.60 8.14 13.52
N LEU A 180 -11.36 7.15 13.06
CA LEU A 180 -11.35 5.79 13.62
C LEU A 180 -10.07 5.08 13.14
N ASN A 181 -9.20 4.60 14.04
CA ASN A 181 -8.11 3.70 13.63
C ASN A 181 -8.68 2.37 13.10
N TYR A 182 -7.86 1.55 12.46
CA TYR A 182 -8.31 0.27 11.91
C TYR A 182 -8.85 -0.67 13.01
N HIS A 183 -9.84 -1.49 12.65
CA HIS A 183 -10.53 -2.39 13.58
C HIS A 183 -9.78 -3.71 13.74
N ALA A 184 -8.56 -3.64 14.28
CA ALA A 184 -7.67 -4.80 14.47
C ALA A 184 -8.16 -5.85 15.48
N ALA A 185 -9.01 -5.46 16.45
CA ALA A 185 -9.42 -6.37 17.52
C ALA A 185 -10.46 -7.40 17.05
N GLY A 186 -11.19 -7.11 15.97
CA GLY A 186 -12.07 -8.05 15.31
C GLY A 186 -12.94 -7.37 14.25
N PHE A 187 -13.33 -8.14 13.23
CA PHE A 187 -14.35 -7.74 12.27
C PHE A 187 -14.88 -8.97 11.54
N GLY A 188 -16.08 -8.87 10.99
CA GLY A 188 -16.70 -9.96 10.26
C GLY A 188 -18.16 -9.69 9.92
N ASN A 189 -18.87 -10.74 9.52
CA ASN A 189 -20.28 -10.69 9.16
C ASN A 189 -21.10 -11.71 9.96
N PHE A 190 -22.35 -11.37 10.27
CA PHE A 190 -23.31 -12.22 10.97
C PHE A 190 -24.71 -12.09 10.35
N GLN A 191 -25.56 -13.09 10.56
CA GLN A 191 -26.94 -13.09 10.09
C GLN A 191 -27.89 -12.65 11.21
N MET A 192 -28.58 -11.54 10.98
CA MET A 192 -29.64 -11.04 11.85
C MET A 192 -30.99 -11.57 11.37
N VAL A 193 -31.74 -12.24 12.25
CA VAL A 193 -33.07 -12.79 11.98
C VAL A 193 -34.12 -11.69 12.20
N LEU A 194 -34.26 -10.81 11.21
CA LEU A 194 -35.14 -9.63 11.23
C LEU A 194 -36.59 -9.94 11.61
N SER A 195 -37.12 -11.11 11.20
CA SER A 195 -38.48 -11.54 11.55
C SER A 195 -38.69 -11.75 13.06
N GLN A 196 -37.64 -12.15 13.79
CA GLN A 196 -37.67 -12.34 15.25
C GLN A 196 -37.38 -11.05 16.05
N ALA A 197 -36.85 -10.01 15.39
CA ALA A 197 -36.63 -8.70 16.01
C ALA A 197 -37.92 -7.86 16.15
N LYS A 198 -39.04 -8.28 15.57
CA LYS A 198 -40.30 -7.51 15.48
C LYS A 198 -41.11 -7.59 16.78
N SER A 199 -41.63 -6.45 17.24
CA SER A 199 -42.40 -6.38 18.50
C SER A 199 -43.49 -5.30 18.50
N ALA A 200 -44.68 -5.65 18.99
CA ALA A 200 -45.76 -4.70 19.30
C ALA A 200 -45.37 -3.65 20.36
N LYS A 201 -44.37 -3.94 21.21
CA LYS A 201 -43.87 -3.00 22.23
C LYS A 201 -42.94 -1.93 21.66
N TYR A 202 -42.57 -2.01 20.37
CA TYR A 202 -41.55 -1.15 19.76
C TYR A 202 -41.79 0.35 19.98
N SER A 203 -43.02 0.83 19.83
CA SER A 203 -43.35 2.24 20.02
C SER A 203 -43.14 2.72 21.47
N THR A 204 -43.43 1.87 22.45
CA THR A 204 -43.17 2.12 23.88
C THR A 204 -41.67 2.20 24.17
N TRP A 205 -40.86 1.36 23.52
CA TRP A 205 -39.41 1.39 23.64
C TRP A 205 -38.79 2.60 22.93
N ALA A 206 -39.24 2.91 21.73
CA ALA A 206 -38.77 4.05 20.95
C ALA A 206 -39.06 5.39 21.64
N ALA A 207 -40.16 5.49 22.40
CA ALA A 207 -40.48 6.65 23.23
C ALA A 207 -39.51 6.90 24.40
N LYS A 208 -38.61 5.95 24.72
CA LYS A 208 -37.52 6.15 25.68
C LYS A 208 -36.33 6.91 25.10
N ALA A 209 -36.24 7.01 23.78
CA ALA A 209 -35.14 7.73 23.12
C ALA A 209 -35.26 9.23 23.39
N LYS A 210 -34.15 9.84 23.83
CA LYS A 210 -34.05 11.29 23.92
C LYS A 210 -33.55 11.81 22.58
N PRO A 211 -34.19 12.85 22.00
CA PRO A 211 -33.61 13.56 20.88
C PRO A 211 -32.18 13.94 21.24
N SER A 212 -31.21 13.53 20.42
CA SER A 212 -29.85 14.05 20.53
C SER A 212 -29.95 15.58 20.55
N PRO A 213 -29.26 16.29 21.47
CA PRO A 213 -29.27 17.74 21.46
C PRO A 213 -28.74 18.20 20.10
N THR A 214 -29.64 18.71 19.25
CA THR A 214 -29.30 19.35 17.98
C THR A 214 -28.23 20.37 18.29
N THR A 215 -27.05 20.18 17.67
CA THR A 215 -25.77 20.79 18.05
C THR A 215 -25.98 22.21 18.56
N ALA A 216 -25.97 22.37 19.89
CA ALA A 216 -26.17 23.67 20.48
C ALA A 216 -24.98 24.54 20.08
N THR A 217 -25.22 25.50 19.18
CA THR A 217 -24.34 26.65 19.00
C THR A 217 -24.03 27.16 20.40
N PRO A 218 -22.75 27.17 20.84
CA PRO A 218 -22.43 27.32 22.25
C PRO A 218 -22.99 28.65 22.76
N SER A 219 -23.95 28.56 23.69
CA SER A 219 -24.58 29.73 24.28
C SER A 219 -23.55 30.48 25.13
N ALA A 220 -23.35 31.75 24.83
CA ALA A 220 -22.36 32.58 25.50
C ALA A 220 -22.77 32.85 26.96
N SER A 221 -22.17 32.10 27.88
CA SER A 221 -22.05 32.49 29.29
C SER A 221 -20.61 32.93 29.56
N ALA A 222 -20.44 34.08 30.20
CA ALA A 222 -19.19 34.83 30.15
C ALA A 222 -18.11 34.32 31.13
N SER A 223 -17.08 33.67 30.60
CA SER A 223 -15.69 33.85 31.07
C SER A 223 -14.71 33.36 30.00
N ALA A 224 -13.74 34.21 29.62
CA ALA A 224 -12.74 33.98 28.57
C ALA A 224 -13.30 33.57 27.19
N ALA A 225 -13.52 34.55 26.31
CA ALA A 225 -13.98 34.30 24.94
C ALA A 225 -12.99 33.43 24.14
N PRO A 226 -13.41 32.29 23.56
CA PRO A 226 -12.66 31.60 22.53
C PRO A 226 -12.65 32.49 21.28
N SER A 227 -11.48 32.77 20.73
CA SER A 227 -11.37 33.56 19.50
C SER A 227 -12.05 32.85 18.32
N SER A 228 -13.03 33.49 17.69
CA SER A 228 -13.62 33.07 16.41
C SER A 228 -12.70 33.29 15.20
N THR A 229 -11.39 33.46 15.46
CA THR A 229 -10.33 33.39 14.47
C THR A 229 -10.05 31.91 14.19
N PRO A 230 -9.83 31.47 12.92
CA PRO A 230 -9.20 30.17 12.70
C PRO A 230 -7.92 30.11 13.53
N SER A 231 -7.73 29.02 14.29
CA SER A 231 -6.62 28.86 15.24
C SER A 231 -5.34 29.42 14.63
N ALA A 232 -4.82 30.49 15.23
CA ALA A 232 -3.88 31.39 14.58
C ALA A 232 -2.77 30.56 13.96
N SER A 233 -2.69 30.56 12.63
CA SER A 233 -1.86 29.62 11.87
C SER A 233 -0.46 29.65 12.45
N VAL A 234 -0.07 28.57 13.15
CA VAL A 234 1.22 28.51 13.85
C VAL A 234 2.27 28.84 12.81
N ALA A 235 2.88 30.01 12.96
CA ALA A 235 3.71 30.57 11.90
C ALA A 235 4.82 29.55 11.61
N PRO A 236 4.88 29.00 10.38
CA PRO A 236 5.70 27.84 10.13
C PRO A 236 7.16 28.18 10.40
N THR A 237 7.82 27.39 11.26
CA THR A 237 9.22 27.63 11.57
C THR A 237 10.06 27.29 10.35
N VAL A 238 10.95 28.19 9.97
CA VAL A 238 11.80 27.98 8.78
C VAL A 238 13.09 27.31 9.21
N GLY A 239 13.37 26.13 8.67
CA GLY A 239 14.59 25.38 8.96
C GLY A 239 15.83 26.06 8.35
N ASN A 240 16.90 26.19 9.15
CA ASN A 240 18.18 26.75 8.69
C ASN A 240 18.92 25.85 7.68
N SER A 241 18.62 24.56 7.64
CA SER A 241 19.26 23.61 6.72
C SER A 241 18.56 23.59 5.36
N THR A 242 19.32 23.88 4.29
CA THR A 242 18.90 23.64 2.91
C THR A 242 19.35 22.27 2.40
N TYR A 243 18.72 21.80 1.32
CA TYR A 243 19.03 20.56 0.62
C TYR A 243 18.97 20.74 -0.89
N ASP A 244 19.81 20.01 -1.63
CA ASP A 244 19.82 20.03 -3.09
C ASP A 244 18.68 19.20 -3.66
N TYR A 245 18.31 18.12 -2.95
CA TYR A 245 17.12 17.32 -3.23
C TYR A 245 16.30 17.09 -1.96
N ILE A 246 15.00 17.33 -2.04
CA ILE A 246 14.03 16.85 -1.04
C ILE A 246 13.14 15.81 -1.71
N VAL A 247 13.21 14.57 -1.25
CA VAL A 247 12.38 13.45 -1.69
C VAL A 247 11.25 13.25 -0.68
N VAL A 248 10.01 13.26 -1.16
CA VAL A 248 8.80 13.24 -0.31
C VAL A 248 8.12 11.88 -0.43
N GLY A 249 8.28 11.03 0.57
CA GLY A 249 7.72 9.67 0.65
C GLY A 249 8.82 8.61 0.71
N GLY A 250 8.89 7.87 1.81
CA GLY A 250 9.81 6.76 2.05
C GLY A 250 9.29 5.41 1.52
N GLY A 251 8.47 5.42 0.47
CA GLY A 251 8.05 4.22 -0.24
C GLY A 251 9.16 3.63 -1.13
N PRO A 252 8.88 2.56 -1.90
CA PRO A 252 9.90 1.87 -2.69
C PRO A 252 10.62 2.80 -3.67
N ALA A 253 9.85 3.60 -4.42
CA ALA A 253 10.38 4.54 -5.40
C ALA A 253 11.19 5.66 -4.74
N GLY A 254 10.68 6.25 -3.65
CA GLY A 254 11.37 7.34 -2.94
C GLY A 254 12.69 6.92 -2.29
N ILE A 255 12.77 5.72 -1.71
CA ILE A 255 14.02 5.18 -1.18
C ILE A 255 15.05 4.97 -2.31
N ILE A 256 14.64 4.34 -3.42
CA ILE A 256 15.51 4.13 -4.59
C ILE A 256 16.01 5.48 -5.12
N THR A 257 15.11 6.42 -5.38
CA THR A 257 15.47 7.72 -5.94
C THR A 257 16.37 8.51 -5.00
N ALA A 258 16.07 8.56 -3.69
CA ALA A 258 16.91 9.27 -2.73
C ALA A 258 18.32 8.66 -2.63
N GLN A 259 18.45 7.34 -2.68
CA GLN A 259 19.74 6.64 -2.69
C GLN A 259 20.56 6.99 -3.94
N ARG A 260 19.96 6.89 -5.13
CA ARG A 260 20.64 7.18 -6.41
C ARG A 260 21.01 8.67 -6.54
N LEU A 261 20.20 9.57 -5.99
CA LEU A 261 20.54 10.99 -5.90
C LEU A 261 21.69 11.24 -4.92
N ALA A 262 21.75 10.55 -3.79
CA ALA A 262 22.82 10.71 -2.81
C ALA A 262 24.19 10.23 -3.34
N GLU A 263 24.22 9.23 -4.24
CA GLU A 263 25.47 8.80 -4.92
C GLU A 263 26.14 9.96 -5.70
N THR A 264 25.39 10.98 -6.13
CA THR A 264 25.91 12.18 -6.83
C THR A 264 26.59 13.22 -5.92
N LYS A 265 26.73 12.92 -4.62
CA LYS A 265 27.27 13.81 -3.57
C LYS A 265 26.47 15.10 -3.30
N LYS A 266 25.31 15.26 -3.93
CA LYS A 266 24.32 16.31 -3.64
C LYS A 266 23.64 16.04 -2.30
N LYS A 267 23.29 17.08 -1.54
CA LYS A 267 22.69 16.92 -0.21
C LYS A 267 21.21 16.52 -0.32
N VAL A 268 20.87 15.29 0.11
CA VAL A 268 19.53 14.69 -0.06
C VAL A 268 18.82 14.54 1.27
N LEU A 269 17.58 15.02 1.34
CA LEU A 269 16.63 14.72 2.41
C LEU A 269 15.54 13.76 1.91
N LEU A 270 15.36 12.63 2.58
CA LEU A 270 14.18 11.78 2.45
C LEU A 270 13.21 12.06 3.61
N LEU A 271 11.99 12.46 3.27
CA LEU A 271 10.88 12.65 4.20
C LEU A 271 9.95 11.44 4.17
N GLU A 272 9.62 10.89 5.32
CA GLU A 272 8.58 9.87 5.50
C GLU A 272 7.60 10.33 6.58
N ARG A 273 6.30 10.14 6.36
CA ARG A 273 5.23 10.56 7.28
C ARG A 273 4.96 9.57 8.41
N GLY A 274 5.35 8.31 8.22
CA GLY A 274 5.21 7.22 9.18
C GLY A 274 6.46 6.94 10.01
N VAL A 275 6.38 5.88 10.79
CA VAL A 275 7.47 5.32 11.61
C VAL A 275 8.33 4.32 10.81
N ALA A 276 9.40 3.80 11.44
CA ALA A 276 10.13 2.64 10.92
C ALA A 276 9.52 1.32 11.46
N HIS A 277 9.56 0.26 10.66
CA HIS A 277 8.90 -1.02 10.96
C HIS A 277 9.82 -2.15 11.43
N THR A 278 11.14 -1.98 11.34
CA THR A 278 12.13 -3.01 11.68
C THR A 278 12.80 -2.70 13.02
N VAL A 279 13.20 -3.74 13.78
CA VAL A 279 13.92 -3.57 15.05
C VAL A 279 15.25 -2.82 14.84
N GLN A 280 15.96 -3.11 13.74
CA GLN A 280 17.21 -2.43 13.35
C GLN A 280 17.06 -0.91 13.22
N LEU A 281 15.86 -0.41 12.92
CA LEU A 281 15.54 1.01 12.80
C LEU A 281 14.81 1.57 14.04
N GLY A 282 14.88 0.87 15.17
CA GLY A 282 14.37 1.32 16.48
C GLY A 282 12.93 0.94 16.79
N ASN A 283 12.27 0.09 15.98
CA ASN A 283 10.95 -0.42 16.31
C ASN A 283 11.03 -1.39 17.52
N LYS A 284 10.08 -1.27 18.46
CA LYS A 284 10.07 -2.05 19.71
C LYS A 284 9.17 -3.28 19.68
N ASN A 285 8.36 -3.43 18.63
CA ASN A 285 7.38 -4.51 18.49
C ASN A 285 8.05 -5.77 17.89
N ALA A 286 9.13 -6.21 18.53
CA ALA A 286 9.87 -7.42 18.16
C ALA A 286 9.08 -8.68 18.51
N LEU A 287 9.32 -9.77 17.79
CA LEU A 287 8.69 -11.06 18.06
C LEU A 287 9.21 -11.64 19.40
N PRO A 288 8.35 -12.23 20.25
CA PRO A 288 8.75 -12.73 21.57
C PRO A 288 9.77 -13.87 21.51
N TRP A 289 9.83 -14.57 20.38
CA TRP A 289 10.76 -15.66 20.08
C TRP A 289 11.91 -15.24 19.14
N ASN A 290 11.89 -14.02 18.60
CA ASN A 290 12.98 -13.46 17.79
C ASN A 290 13.07 -11.94 17.99
N ASN A 291 13.97 -11.51 18.88
CA ASN A 291 14.14 -10.12 19.25
C ASN A 291 14.76 -9.22 18.15
N THR A 292 15.13 -9.77 16.99
CA THR A 292 15.73 -9.02 15.87
C THR A 292 14.74 -8.64 14.77
N LEU A 293 13.56 -9.26 14.77
CA LEU A 293 12.54 -9.13 13.71
C LEU A 293 11.21 -8.65 14.30
N THR A 294 10.48 -7.84 13.54
CA THR A 294 9.05 -7.59 13.81
C THR A 294 8.18 -8.55 12.98
N PRO A 295 6.88 -8.68 13.26
CA PRO A 295 5.97 -9.48 12.44
C PRO A 295 5.98 -9.15 10.93
N HIS A 296 6.40 -7.92 10.56
CA HIS A 296 6.45 -7.48 9.17
C HIS A 296 7.63 -8.05 8.40
N ASP A 297 8.70 -8.42 9.11
CA ASP A 297 9.90 -9.00 8.51
C ASP A 297 9.70 -10.45 8.06
N VAL A 298 8.71 -11.17 8.62
CA VAL A 298 8.47 -12.60 8.36
C VAL A 298 7.58 -12.79 7.12
N PRO A 299 8.07 -13.38 6.02
CA PRO A 299 7.32 -13.52 4.76
C PRO A 299 5.95 -14.21 4.90
N ALA A 300 5.85 -15.27 5.72
CA ALA A 300 4.60 -16.00 5.92
C ALA A 300 3.47 -15.17 6.53
N LEU A 301 3.79 -14.06 7.19
CA LEU A 301 2.79 -13.15 7.74
C LEU A 301 2.27 -12.12 6.73
N GLY A 302 2.93 -11.93 5.59
CA GLY A 302 2.61 -10.82 4.67
C GLY A 302 1.20 -10.84 4.06
N SER A 303 0.61 -12.01 3.87
CA SER A 303 -0.80 -12.15 3.43
C SER A 303 -1.81 -12.07 4.59
N SER A 304 -1.33 -11.99 5.84
CA SER A 304 -2.12 -12.10 7.08
C SER A 304 -2.03 -10.86 7.98
N LEU A 305 -1.20 -9.86 7.66
CA LEU A 305 -0.97 -8.69 8.54
C LEU A 305 -2.28 -7.99 8.96
N SER A 306 -3.25 -7.83 8.04
CA SER A 306 -4.55 -7.23 8.33
C SER A 306 -5.39 -8.07 9.30
N LYS A 307 -5.57 -9.37 9.02
CA LYS A 307 -6.35 -10.30 9.88
C LYS A 307 -5.70 -10.61 11.23
N LEU A 308 -4.44 -10.22 11.41
CA LEU A 308 -3.69 -10.32 12.67
C LEU A 308 -3.62 -8.98 13.44
N GLY A 309 -4.28 -7.92 12.94
CA GLY A 309 -4.29 -6.60 13.58
C GLY A 309 -2.96 -5.83 13.52
N LEU A 310 -2.04 -6.24 12.64
CA LEU A 310 -0.67 -5.72 12.56
C LEU A 310 -0.54 -4.47 11.66
N LEU A 311 -1.64 -3.82 11.28
CA LEU A 311 -1.64 -2.69 10.34
C LEU A 311 -2.01 -1.34 10.98
N ASP A 312 -2.56 -1.31 12.19
CA ASP A 312 -3.13 -0.12 12.84
C ASP A 312 -2.21 1.12 12.83
N GLU A 313 -0.93 0.92 13.15
CA GLU A 313 0.06 2.01 13.23
C GLU A 313 0.61 2.44 11.86
N TYR A 314 0.35 1.66 10.80
CA TYR A 314 1.05 1.76 9.52
C TYR A 314 0.13 2.11 8.33
N LEU A 315 -1.17 2.23 8.53
CA LEU A 315 -2.09 2.65 7.47
C LEU A 315 -2.23 4.17 7.37
N CYS A 316 -2.39 4.64 6.14
CA CYS A 316 -2.78 6.01 5.87
C CYS A 316 -4.25 6.25 6.23
N ASP A 317 -4.52 7.39 6.88
CA ASP A 317 -5.83 7.80 7.37
C ASP A 317 -6.56 8.80 6.45
N ASP A 318 -5.90 9.23 5.37
CA ASP A 318 -6.29 10.35 4.51
C ASP A 318 -6.10 10.05 3.00
N THR A 319 -6.12 8.76 2.63
CA THR A 319 -6.05 8.24 1.26
C THR A 319 -7.39 7.65 0.81
N ALA A 320 -7.64 7.56 -0.50
CA ALA A 320 -8.92 7.11 -1.08
C ALA A 320 -9.14 5.58 -1.03
N TYR A 321 -8.08 4.84 -0.69
CA TYR A 321 -8.08 3.41 -0.41
C TYR A 321 -6.94 3.10 0.58
N MET A 322 -6.80 1.83 0.97
CA MET A 322 -5.71 1.34 1.81
C MET A 322 -4.34 1.71 1.22
N ALA A 323 -3.46 2.26 2.07
CA ALA A 323 -2.07 2.58 1.73
C ALA A 323 -1.18 2.52 2.96
N GLY A 324 0.10 2.19 2.76
CA GLY A 324 1.10 2.15 3.84
C GLY A 324 1.71 3.51 4.11
N CYS A 325 1.49 4.04 5.31
CA CYS A 325 2.09 5.25 5.86
C CYS A 325 3.14 4.85 6.91
N VAL A 326 4.19 4.19 6.43
CA VAL A 326 5.30 3.62 7.18
C VAL A 326 6.54 3.63 6.28
N LEU A 327 7.76 3.63 6.83
CA LEU A 327 8.97 3.49 6.02
C LEU A 327 8.94 2.17 5.21
N GLY A 328 9.16 2.27 3.90
CA GLY A 328 8.93 1.22 2.90
C GLY A 328 7.54 1.28 2.24
N GLY A 329 6.61 2.05 2.79
CA GLY A 329 5.25 2.22 2.30
C GLY A 329 4.53 0.88 2.06
N GLY A 330 3.94 0.72 0.87
CA GLY A 330 3.26 -0.50 0.48
C GLY A 330 4.12 -1.78 0.55
N SER A 331 5.44 -1.70 0.33
CA SER A 331 6.30 -2.92 0.37
C SER A 331 6.49 -3.49 1.77
N THR A 332 6.16 -2.72 2.81
CA THR A 332 6.19 -3.16 4.23
C THR A 332 4.94 -3.94 4.62
N ILE A 333 3.79 -3.60 4.01
CA ILE A 333 2.48 -4.13 4.41
C ILE A 333 1.86 -5.10 3.40
N ASN A 334 2.44 -5.25 2.20
CA ASN A 334 1.89 -6.11 1.15
C ASN A 334 2.18 -7.62 1.33
N ALA A 335 1.52 -8.44 0.51
CA ALA A 335 1.71 -9.89 0.39
C ALA A 335 2.99 -10.31 -0.38
N LEU A 336 4.02 -9.46 -0.42
CA LEU A 336 5.35 -9.65 -1.02
C LEU A 336 5.42 -9.97 -2.53
N GLY A 337 4.32 -10.19 -3.25
CA GLY A 337 4.33 -10.63 -4.66
C GLY A 337 5.23 -9.78 -5.57
N PHE A 338 6.27 -10.39 -6.15
CA PHE A 338 7.36 -9.71 -6.88
C PHE A 338 7.53 -10.31 -8.27
N ILE A 339 6.60 -9.96 -9.15
CA ILE A 339 6.54 -10.43 -10.54
C ILE A 339 7.37 -9.48 -11.40
N TYR A 340 8.33 -10.01 -12.15
CA TYR A 340 9.06 -9.20 -13.14
C TYR A 340 8.09 -8.81 -14.26
N PRO A 341 7.96 -7.51 -14.61
CA PRO A 341 7.08 -7.08 -15.67
C PRO A 341 7.51 -7.70 -17.01
N PRO A 342 6.59 -8.27 -17.82
CA PRO A 342 6.87 -8.54 -19.22
C PRO A 342 7.18 -7.24 -19.97
N GLU A 343 7.89 -7.35 -21.08
CA GLU A 343 8.27 -6.21 -21.90
C GLU A 343 7.06 -5.43 -22.43
N VAL A 344 5.92 -6.09 -22.63
CA VAL A 344 4.66 -5.45 -23.07
C VAL A 344 4.17 -4.36 -22.10
N ASP A 345 4.39 -4.52 -20.79
CA ASP A 345 3.99 -3.52 -19.78
C ASP A 345 4.67 -2.15 -20.01
N PHE A 346 5.84 -2.14 -20.66
CA PHE A 346 6.52 -0.94 -21.13
C PHE A 346 6.25 -0.67 -22.61
N ASN A 347 6.22 -1.70 -23.44
CA ASN A 347 6.20 -1.54 -24.90
C ASN A 347 4.84 -1.09 -25.45
N ASP A 348 3.73 -1.32 -24.75
CA ASP A 348 2.41 -0.77 -25.12
C ASP A 348 2.32 0.74 -24.77
N LYS A 349 1.84 1.09 -23.56
CA LYS A 349 1.34 2.45 -23.27
C LYS A 349 2.36 3.47 -22.75
N TRP A 350 3.62 3.09 -22.51
CA TRP A 350 4.66 4.08 -22.20
C TRP A 350 5.17 4.80 -23.45
N PRO A 351 5.56 6.08 -23.37
CA PRO A 351 6.14 6.79 -24.51
C PRO A 351 7.55 6.29 -24.85
N THR A 352 8.03 6.66 -26.04
CA THR A 352 9.45 6.50 -26.44
C THR A 352 10.39 7.13 -25.40
N GLY A 353 11.49 6.46 -25.08
CA GLY A 353 12.36 6.83 -23.96
C GLY A 353 11.98 6.19 -22.62
N TRP A 354 10.90 5.41 -22.60
CA TRP A 354 10.42 4.57 -21.48
C TRP A 354 9.95 3.18 -21.93
N LYS A 355 10.29 2.76 -23.16
CA LYS A 355 10.05 1.40 -23.67
C LYS A 355 11.00 0.43 -22.96
N TRP A 356 10.81 -0.88 -23.11
CA TRP A 356 11.63 -1.87 -22.39
C TRP A 356 13.14 -1.67 -22.59
N ASP A 357 13.56 -1.39 -23.82
CA ASP A 357 14.98 -1.14 -24.13
C ASP A 357 15.57 0.07 -23.39
N ASP A 358 14.75 1.08 -23.07
CA ASP A 358 15.15 2.27 -22.31
C ASP A 358 15.31 1.97 -20.81
N VAL A 359 14.60 0.96 -20.28
CA VAL A 359 14.53 0.65 -18.84
C VAL A 359 15.18 -0.67 -18.43
N LYS A 360 15.52 -1.56 -19.37
CA LYS A 360 16.11 -2.88 -19.04
C LYS A 360 17.38 -2.79 -18.21
N ALA A 361 18.21 -1.77 -18.40
CA ALA A 361 19.39 -1.51 -17.58
C ALA A 361 19.05 -1.07 -16.14
N ALA A 362 17.94 -0.34 -15.95
CA ALA A 362 17.39 -0.02 -14.64
C ALA A 362 16.83 -1.27 -13.95
N ALA A 363 16.14 -2.14 -14.70
CA ALA A 363 15.67 -3.43 -14.22
C ALA A 363 16.83 -4.33 -13.78
N SER A 364 17.91 -4.43 -14.55
CA SER A 364 19.11 -5.19 -14.16
C SER A 364 19.73 -4.70 -12.84
N ARG A 365 19.82 -3.38 -12.62
CA ARG A 365 20.31 -2.82 -11.35
C ARG A 365 19.39 -3.13 -10.17
N LEU A 366 18.08 -3.04 -10.37
CA LEU A 366 17.10 -3.44 -9.36
C LEU A 366 17.26 -4.91 -8.99
N TYR A 367 17.29 -5.82 -9.98
CA TYR A 367 17.31 -7.26 -9.72
C TYR A 367 18.65 -7.72 -9.10
N ALA A 368 19.75 -7.00 -9.35
CA ALA A 368 21.02 -7.23 -8.65
C ALA A 368 20.96 -6.86 -7.14
N ARG A 369 20.10 -5.91 -6.74
CA ARG A 369 19.94 -5.44 -5.35
C ARG A 369 18.74 -6.08 -4.62
N ASN A 370 17.68 -6.41 -5.36
CA ASN A 370 16.45 -7.03 -4.86
C ASN A 370 15.91 -8.01 -5.93
N PRO A 371 16.49 -9.22 -6.06
CA PRO A 371 16.04 -10.20 -7.05
C PRO A 371 14.64 -10.74 -6.72
N GLY A 372 14.28 -10.82 -5.44
CA GLY A 372 13.18 -11.67 -4.99
C GLY A 372 13.47 -13.15 -5.23
N SER A 373 12.52 -14.03 -4.93
CA SER A 373 12.71 -15.47 -5.04
C SER A 373 11.42 -16.26 -5.26
N ILE A 374 11.50 -17.31 -6.08
CA ILE A 374 10.53 -18.41 -6.24
C ILE A 374 10.86 -19.65 -5.37
N LEU A 375 11.93 -19.57 -4.58
CA LEU A 375 12.43 -20.61 -3.68
C LEU A 375 13.25 -19.95 -2.55
N PRO A 376 12.60 -19.32 -1.55
CA PRO A 376 13.30 -18.51 -0.53
C PRO A 376 13.90 -19.31 0.63
N SER A 377 13.56 -20.60 0.76
CA SER A 377 14.09 -21.50 1.80
C SER A 377 15.51 -21.94 1.45
N ALA A 378 16.48 -21.73 2.34
CA ALA A 378 17.89 -22.02 2.08
C ALA A 378 18.17 -23.51 1.83
N ASP A 379 17.38 -24.41 2.42
CA ASP A 379 17.43 -25.86 2.19
C ASP A 379 16.97 -26.33 0.79
N GLY A 380 16.55 -25.40 -0.09
CA GLY A 380 16.11 -25.69 -1.45
C GLY A 380 14.73 -26.35 -1.55
N LYS A 381 13.96 -26.45 -0.45
CA LYS A 381 12.62 -27.05 -0.44
C LYS A 381 11.50 -26.02 -0.49
N ARG A 382 10.29 -26.49 -0.78
CA ARG A 382 9.05 -25.71 -0.70
C ARG A 382 8.10 -26.34 0.31
N TYR A 383 7.47 -25.50 1.11
CA TYR A 383 6.68 -25.91 2.26
C TYR A 383 5.18 -25.65 2.03
N ASN A 384 4.35 -26.54 2.57
CA ASN A 384 2.89 -26.54 2.45
C ASN A 384 2.42 -26.43 0.97
N TYR A 385 2.76 -27.45 0.18
CA TYR A 385 2.78 -27.37 -1.28
C TYR A 385 1.63 -28.11 -1.99
N GLY A 386 0.87 -28.98 -1.30
CA GLY A 386 -0.16 -29.83 -1.92
C GLY A 386 -1.26 -29.09 -2.71
N MET A 387 -1.49 -27.81 -2.42
CA MET A 387 -2.40 -26.94 -3.20
C MET A 387 -1.86 -26.65 -4.62
N TYR A 388 -0.54 -26.57 -4.79
CA TYR A 388 0.07 -26.47 -6.12
C TYR A 388 -0.11 -27.76 -6.90
N ASP A 389 0.08 -28.92 -6.28
CA ASP A 389 -0.02 -30.21 -6.99
C ASP A 389 -1.41 -30.34 -7.64
N VAL A 390 -2.48 -30.03 -6.90
CA VAL A 390 -3.86 -29.97 -7.41
C VAL A 390 -4.02 -28.98 -8.58
N LEU A 391 -3.58 -27.72 -8.44
CA LEU A 391 -3.80 -26.71 -9.49
C LEU A 391 -2.86 -26.85 -10.70
N SER A 392 -1.63 -27.31 -10.50
CA SER A 392 -0.70 -27.56 -11.59
C SER A 392 -1.14 -28.75 -12.44
N GLU A 393 -1.74 -29.78 -11.84
CA GLU A 393 -2.42 -30.84 -12.60
C GLU A 393 -3.63 -30.30 -13.37
N PHE A 394 -4.46 -29.46 -12.75
CA PHE A 394 -5.58 -28.79 -13.44
C PHE A 394 -5.11 -27.99 -14.67
N PHE A 395 -4.16 -27.06 -14.50
CA PHE A 395 -3.65 -26.26 -15.62
C PHE A 395 -2.92 -27.11 -16.68
N LYS A 396 -2.15 -28.12 -16.26
CA LYS A 396 -1.52 -29.07 -17.19
C LYS A 396 -2.54 -29.82 -18.04
N ASN A 397 -3.67 -30.23 -17.46
CA ASN A 397 -4.75 -30.93 -18.18
C ASN A 397 -5.50 -30.01 -19.17
N LEU A 398 -5.45 -28.69 -18.96
CA LEU A 398 -5.87 -27.67 -19.94
C LEU A 398 -4.80 -27.36 -21.01
N GLY A 399 -3.63 -28.02 -20.96
CA GLY A 399 -2.51 -27.77 -21.87
C GLY A 399 -1.66 -26.53 -21.54
N TRP A 400 -1.86 -25.89 -20.37
CA TRP A 400 -1.12 -24.69 -19.99
C TRP A 400 0.34 -25.01 -19.66
N LYS A 401 1.22 -24.04 -19.88
CA LYS A 401 2.67 -24.20 -19.72
C LYS A 401 3.12 -23.82 -18.30
N SER A 402 3.85 -24.71 -17.63
CA SER A 402 4.61 -24.36 -16.43
C SER A 402 5.83 -23.53 -16.81
N VAL A 403 6.04 -22.37 -16.18
CA VAL A 403 7.19 -21.48 -16.43
C VAL A 403 7.91 -21.08 -15.15
N ASN A 404 9.17 -20.65 -15.27
CA ASN A 404 9.82 -19.86 -14.22
C ASN A 404 9.54 -18.38 -14.50
N GLN A 405 8.61 -17.78 -13.76
CA GLN A 405 8.16 -16.40 -14.04
C GLN A 405 9.26 -15.31 -13.94
N GLN A 406 10.37 -15.55 -13.23
CA GLN A 406 11.49 -14.60 -13.16
C GLN A 406 12.45 -14.74 -14.35
N GLN A 407 12.68 -15.98 -14.83
CA GLN A 407 13.52 -16.26 -16.00
C GLN A 407 12.78 -16.06 -17.32
N GLN A 408 11.45 -16.17 -17.31
CA GLN A 408 10.57 -16.09 -18.47
C GLN A 408 9.48 -15.02 -18.24
N PRO A 409 9.84 -13.75 -17.98
CA PRO A 409 8.87 -12.70 -17.64
C PRO A 409 7.87 -12.42 -18.76
N ASN A 410 8.26 -12.61 -20.03
CA ASN A 410 7.40 -12.41 -21.20
C ASN A 410 6.31 -13.49 -21.39
N GLU A 411 6.45 -14.66 -20.75
CA GLU A 411 5.44 -15.72 -20.81
C GLU A 411 4.26 -15.38 -19.89
N LYS A 412 3.13 -14.97 -20.46
CA LYS A 412 1.92 -14.52 -19.73
C LYS A 412 0.58 -14.95 -20.35
N HIS A 413 0.58 -15.87 -21.33
CA HIS A 413 -0.65 -16.42 -21.93
C HIS A 413 -0.73 -17.93 -21.66
N GLN A 414 -1.81 -18.40 -21.03
CA GLN A 414 -2.02 -19.81 -20.65
C GLN A 414 -0.80 -20.44 -19.93
N VAL A 415 -0.29 -19.74 -18.91
CA VAL A 415 0.87 -20.18 -18.12
C VAL A 415 0.60 -20.20 -16.62
N TYR A 416 1.31 -21.07 -15.90
CA TYR A 416 1.35 -21.09 -14.44
C TYR A 416 2.79 -21.20 -13.92
N SER A 417 3.02 -20.73 -12.69
CA SER A 417 4.33 -20.67 -12.07
C SER A 417 4.22 -20.81 -10.55
N TYR A 418 5.32 -21.24 -9.94
CA TYR A 418 5.64 -20.90 -8.56
C TYR A 418 5.46 -19.39 -8.32
N PRO A 419 4.89 -18.97 -7.17
CA PRO A 419 4.86 -17.56 -6.81
C PRO A 419 6.27 -17.00 -6.65
N SER A 420 6.44 -15.71 -6.96
CA SER A 420 7.67 -14.95 -6.71
C SER A 420 7.40 -13.92 -5.62
N TRP A 421 8.31 -13.81 -4.65
CA TRP A 421 8.19 -12.85 -3.55
C TRP A 421 9.44 -11.97 -3.42
N SER A 422 9.26 -10.74 -2.94
CA SER A 422 10.35 -9.83 -2.57
C SER A 422 10.95 -10.26 -1.23
N VAL A 423 11.61 -11.41 -1.25
CA VAL A 423 12.26 -12.08 -0.11
C VAL A 423 13.74 -12.29 -0.45
N ALA A 424 14.59 -12.07 0.54
CA ALA A 424 16.01 -12.37 0.50
C ALA A 424 16.44 -12.80 1.91
N ASN A 425 17.33 -13.79 2.02
CA ASN A 425 17.85 -14.30 3.30
C ASN A 425 16.73 -14.68 4.29
N GLY A 426 15.67 -15.35 3.81
CA GLY A 426 14.53 -15.80 4.62
C GLY A 426 13.57 -14.71 5.14
N ILE A 427 13.85 -13.42 4.89
CA ILE A 427 13.06 -12.28 5.38
C ILE A 427 12.47 -11.42 4.24
N ARG A 428 11.45 -10.63 4.56
CA ARG A 428 10.94 -9.57 3.66
C ARG A 428 12.09 -8.66 3.24
N ALA A 429 12.29 -8.51 1.93
CA ALA A 429 13.33 -7.66 1.35
C ALA A 429 12.74 -6.31 0.89
N GLY A 430 13.15 -5.82 -0.28
CA GLY A 430 12.75 -4.53 -0.82
C GLY A 430 13.61 -3.34 -0.33
N PRO A 431 13.33 -2.11 -0.81
CA PRO A 431 14.27 -1.01 -0.72
C PRO A 431 14.72 -0.59 0.69
N VAL A 432 13.93 -0.84 1.74
CA VAL A 432 14.33 -0.59 3.13
C VAL A 432 15.56 -1.41 3.54
N ARG A 433 15.78 -2.59 2.93
CA ARG A 433 16.91 -3.47 3.23
C ARG A 433 17.97 -3.51 2.11
N SER A 434 17.64 -3.14 0.87
CA SER A 434 18.58 -3.18 -0.27
C SER A 434 19.08 -1.83 -0.78
N TYR A 435 18.36 -0.73 -0.53
CA TYR A 435 18.75 0.62 -0.99
C TYR A 435 18.99 1.57 0.18
N LEU A 436 18.09 1.62 1.17
CA LEU A 436 18.20 2.54 2.29
C LEU A 436 19.53 2.44 3.07
N PRO A 437 20.10 1.26 3.35
CA PRO A 437 21.39 1.17 4.03
C PRO A 437 22.54 1.79 3.23
N LEU A 438 22.48 1.69 1.89
CA LEU A 438 23.46 2.32 0.98
C LEU A 438 23.32 3.85 0.98
N ALA A 439 22.11 4.38 1.19
CA ALA A 439 21.89 5.82 1.36
C ALA A 439 22.38 6.29 2.73
N GLN A 440 22.08 5.55 3.81
CA GLN A 440 22.49 5.88 5.18
C GLN A 440 24.01 5.82 5.41
N ALA A 441 24.75 5.08 4.59
CA ALA A 441 26.21 5.07 4.58
C ALA A 441 26.85 6.35 3.97
N LEU A 442 26.04 7.25 3.39
CA LEU A 442 26.49 8.49 2.77
C LEU A 442 26.26 9.68 3.71
N ASP A 443 27.31 10.48 3.94
CA ASP A 443 27.32 11.68 4.78
C ASP A 443 26.41 12.80 4.27
N ASN A 444 26.16 12.83 2.96
CA ASN A 444 25.27 13.78 2.29
C ASN A 444 23.78 13.38 2.28
N PHE A 445 23.39 12.27 2.94
CA PHE A 445 22.01 11.81 3.06
C PHE A 445 21.39 12.11 4.44
N THR A 446 20.09 12.37 4.49
CA THR A 446 19.33 12.55 5.73
C THR A 446 17.96 11.92 5.60
N LEU A 447 17.53 11.15 6.62
CA LEU A 447 16.16 10.62 6.73
C LEU A 447 15.43 11.33 7.87
N ARG A 448 14.22 11.83 7.61
CA ARG A 448 13.28 12.28 8.64
C ARG A 448 11.99 11.46 8.58
N LEU A 449 11.77 10.66 9.62
CA LEU A 449 10.53 9.94 9.86
C LEU A 449 9.47 10.85 10.50
N GLN A 450 8.22 10.38 10.57
CA GLN A 450 7.08 11.06 11.20
C GLN A 450 6.93 12.54 10.79
N THR A 451 7.21 12.83 9.52
CA THR A 451 7.26 14.17 8.94
C THR A 451 6.40 14.22 7.66
N LYS A 452 5.12 14.58 7.83
CA LYS A 452 4.10 14.60 6.77
C LYS A 452 4.22 15.88 5.93
N ALA A 453 4.59 15.76 4.66
CA ALA A 453 4.50 16.89 3.74
C ALA A 453 3.03 17.33 3.54
N ARG A 454 2.76 18.63 3.75
CA ARG A 454 1.45 19.27 3.58
C ARG A 454 1.28 19.86 2.19
N ARG A 455 2.27 20.64 1.75
CA ARG A 455 2.32 21.35 0.45
C ARG A 455 3.75 21.71 0.07
N LEU A 456 3.93 22.17 -1.17
CA LEU A 456 5.15 22.79 -1.65
C LEU A 456 5.07 24.31 -1.46
N ILE A 457 6.18 24.93 -1.06
CA ILE A 457 6.35 26.38 -1.07
C ILE A 457 6.91 26.78 -2.43
N ARG A 458 6.21 27.65 -3.16
CA ARG A 458 6.59 28.06 -4.52
C ARG A 458 6.30 29.52 -4.83
N ARG A 459 6.94 30.02 -5.89
CA ARG A 459 6.64 31.30 -6.56
C ARG A 459 6.58 31.03 -8.06
N GLY A 460 5.42 31.20 -8.67
CA GLY A 460 5.17 30.72 -10.03
C GLY A 460 5.48 29.23 -10.16
N GLY A 461 6.25 28.86 -11.19
CA GLY A 461 6.70 27.49 -11.45
C GLY A 461 7.88 27.01 -10.60
N ARG A 462 8.50 27.87 -9.77
CA ARG A 462 9.69 27.52 -9.00
C ARG A 462 9.36 27.13 -7.57
N ILE A 463 9.69 25.89 -7.19
CA ILE A 463 9.62 25.41 -5.81
C ILE A 463 10.82 25.94 -5.04
N THR A 464 10.59 26.41 -3.81
CA THR A 464 11.61 26.96 -2.90
C THR A 464 11.77 26.14 -1.61
N GLY A 465 10.79 25.28 -1.29
CA GLY A 465 10.84 24.41 -0.12
C GLY A 465 9.60 23.53 0.01
N VAL A 466 9.55 22.72 1.07
CA VAL A 466 8.43 21.85 1.42
C VAL A 466 7.91 22.24 2.80
N GLU A 467 6.61 22.42 2.92
CA GLU A 467 5.95 22.59 4.22
C GLU A 467 5.57 21.22 4.78
N VAL A 468 5.98 20.95 6.03
CA VAL A 468 5.79 19.67 6.70
C VAL A 468 5.10 19.85 8.04
N GLN A 469 4.40 18.80 8.47
CA GLN A 469 3.91 18.62 9.83
C GLN A 469 4.69 17.49 10.50
N THR A 470 5.22 17.75 11.68
CA THR A 470 5.95 16.77 12.49
C THR A 470 5.02 15.94 13.39
N ALA A 471 5.56 14.90 14.03
CA ALA A 471 4.85 14.08 15.01
C ALA A 471 4.15 14.87 16.14
N SER A 472 4.73 16.00 16.56
CA SER A 472 4.14 16.89 17.59
C SER A 472 3.05 17.82 17.06
N GLY A 473 2.71 17.73 15.78
CA GLY A 473 1.78 18.63 15.09
C GLY A 473 2.40 19.96 14.64
N ALA A 474 3.66 20.26 15.01
CA ALA A 474 4.34 21.49 14.63
C ALA A 474 4.58 21.57 13.11
N ILE A 475 4.40 22.78 12.55
CA ILE A 475 4.57 23.06 11.13
C ILE A 475 5.94 23.69 10.87
N GLU A 476 6.70 23.11 9.94
CA GLU A 476 8.01 23.59 9.51
C GLU A 476 8.03 23.83 8.00
N ILE A 477 8.88 24.75 7.53
CA ILE A 477 9.29 24.87 6.13
C ILE A 477 10.74 24.44 6.00
N ILE A 478 10.99 23.44 5.15
CA ILE A 478 12.33 22.98 4.80
C ILE A 478 12.70 23.56 3.43
N ASN A 479 13.74 24.38 3.38
CA ASN A 479 14.14 25.09 2.18
C ASN A 479 15.01 24.24 1.25
N LEU A 480 14.92 24.53 -0.05
CA LEU A 480 15.89 24.05 -1.04
C LEU A 480 17.15 24.93 -1.07
N SER A 481 18.26 24.34 -1.46
CA SER A 481 19.46 25.06 -1.91
C SER A 481 19.15 25.88 -3.18
N PRO A 482 19.95 26.90 -3.52
CA PRO A 482 19.97 27.46 -4.88
C PRO A 482 20.12 26.33 -5.92
N GLY A 483 19.29 26.31 -6.96
CA GLY A 483 19.24 25.21 -7.95
C GLY A 483 18.64 23.88 -7.45
N GLY A 484 18.25 23.76 -6.18
CA GLY A 484 17.69 22.53 -5.61
C GLY A 484 16.34 22.11 -6.22
N LYS A 485 15.99 20.83 -6.06
CA LYS A 485 14.84 20.15 -6.68
C LYS A 485 13.99 19.41 -5.64
N VAL A 486 12.68 19.29 -5.87
CA VAL A 486 11.80 18.39 -5.09
C VAL A 486 11.40 17.20 -5.95
N VAL A 487 11.41 16.01 -5.36
CA VAL A 487 10.85 14.79 -5.94
C VAL A 487 9.69 14.30 -5.07
N LEU A 488 8.47 14.27 -5.61
CA LEU A 488 7.34 13.62 -4.97
C LEU A 488 7.38 12.12 -5.24
N ALA A 489 7.40 11.32 -4.18
CA ALA A 489 7.36 9.87 -4.21
C ALA A 489 6.36 9.31 -3.17
N ALA A 490 5.28 10.07 -2.93
CA ALA A 490 4.31 9.80 -1.87
C ALA A 490 3.26 8.74 -2.26
N GLY A 491 3.29 8.26 -3.51
CA GLY A 491 2.41 7.22 -4.02
C GLY A 491 1.15 7.78 -4.69
N ALA A 492 0.50 6.94 -5.50
CA ALA A 492 -0.59 7.30 -6.40
C ALA A 492 -1.77 8.05 -5.77
N MET A 493 -1.99 7.91 -4.45
CA MET A 493 -3.03 8.64 -3.73
C MET A 493 -2.53 9.88 -2.95
N SER A 494 -1.32 9.87 -2.38
CA SER A 494 -0.83 11.04 -1.61
C SER A 494 -0.11 12.08 -2.47
N THR A 495 0.53 11.70 -3.58
CA THR A 495 1.18 12.65 -4.50
C THR A 495 0.19 13.66 -5.09
N PRO A 496 -1.00 13.26 -5.60
CA PRO A 496 -2.04 14.19 -6.03
C PRO A 496 -2.47 15.19 -4.96
N ARG A 497 -2.63 14.75 -3.69
CA ARG A 497 -2.94 15.65 -2.57
C ARG A 497 -1.89 16.74 -2.39
N VAL A 498 -0.60 16.39 -2.43
CA VAL A 498 0.48 17.38 -2.28
C VAL A 498 0.46 18.38 -3.44
N LEU A 499 0.15 17.93 -4.66
CA LEU A 499 -0.02 18.81 -5.83
C LEU A 499 -1.24 19.74 -5.68
N PHE A 500 -2.42 19.21 -5.30
CA PHE A 500 -3.63 20.01 -5.06
C PHE A 500 -3.40 21.07 -3.98
N ASN A 501 -2.79 20.70 -2.85
CA ASN A 501 -2.41 21.58 -1.76
C ASN A 501 -1.36 22.63 -2.15
N SER A 502 -0.68 22.44 -3.28
CA SER A 502 0.28 23.37 -3.88
C SER A 502 -0.31 24.20 -5.03
N GLY A 503 -1.63 24.12 -5.26
CA GLY A 503 -2.29 24.79 -6.38
C GLY A 503 -1.85 24.26 -7.75
N ILE A 504 -1.66 22.94 -7.87
CA ILE A 504 -1.32 22.24 -9.12
C ILE A 504 -2.34 21.11 -9.31
N GLY A 505 -3.06 21.09 -10.45
CA GLY A 505 -4.12 20.14 -10.73
C GLY A 505 -5.41 20.78 -11.26
N PRO A 506 -6.54 20.04 -11.32
CA PRO A 506 -7.79 20.58 -11.81
C PRO A 506 -8.34 21.64 -10.85
N ALA A 507 -8.81 22.76 -11.41
CA ALA A 507 -9.28 23.91 -10.61
C ALA A 507 -10.36 23.52 -9.58
N LYS A 508 -11.24 22.55 -9.90
CA LYS A 508 -12.24 21.99 -8.97
C LYS A 508 -11.60 21.45 -7.67
N GLN A 509 -10.53 20.67 -7.78
CA GLN A 509 -9.86 20.08 -6.60
C GLN A 509 -9.11 21.15 -5.79
N ILE A 510 -8.47 22.12 -6.47
CA ILE A 510 -7.80 23.24 -5.79
C ILE A 510 -8.82 24.14 -5.04
N GLN A 511 -10.01 24.37 -5.61
CA GLN A 511 -11.08 25.08 -4.89
C GLN A 511 -11.58 24.30 -3.66
N LYS A 512 -11.70 22.96 -3.73
CA LYS A 512 -12.04 22.14 -2.54
C LYS A 512 -11.00 22.31 -1.41
N VAL A 513 -9.71 22.39 -1.74
CA VAL A 513 -8.66 22.74 -0.74
C VAL A 513 -8.89 24.13 -0.16
N LYS A 514 -9.18 25.13 -1.02
CA LYS A 514 -9.39 26.52 -0.61
C LYS A 514 -10.58 26.72 0.33
N SER A 515 -11.66 25.97 0.11
CA SER A 515 -12.87 26.00 0.95
C SER A 515 -12.88 24.96 2.08
N GLY A 516 -11.82 24.15 2.19
CA GLY A 516 -11.72 23.06 3.15
C GLY A 516 -11.19 23.46 4.53
N SER A 517 -11.21 22.52 5.47
CA SER A 517 -10.74 22.69 6.85
C SER A 517 -9.23 22.44 7.04
N THR A 518 -8.50 22.13 5.95
CA THR A 518 -7.10 21.69 5.97
C THR A 518 -6.09 22.69 6.56
N GLY A 519 -6.44 23.97 6.64
CA GLY A 519 -5.52 25.05 7.01
C GLY A 519 -4.35 25.23 6.04
N ILE A 520 -4.53 24.89 4.76
CA ILE A 520 -3.51 25.02 3.71
C ILE A 520 -3.55 26.42 3.10
N THR A 521 -2.41 27.14 3.14
CA THR A 521 -2.25 28.39 2.39
C THR A 521 -1.94 28.07 0.93
N LEU A 522 -2.92 28.21 0.05
CA LEU A 522 -2.71 28.07 -1.40
C LEU A 522 -1.94 29.28 -1.96
N PRO A 523 -1.19 29.10 -3.07
CA PRO A 523 -0.64 30.22 -3.84
C PRO A 523 -1.79 31.04 -4.49
N PRO A 524 -1.52 32.30 -4.90
CA PRO A 524 -2.49 33.14 -5.60
C PRO A 524 -3.12 32.41 -6.79
N GLN A 525 -4.41 32.66 -7.05
CA GLN A 525 -5.14 31.95 -8.11
C GLN A 525 -4.55 32.17 -9.51
N ALA A 526 -3.89 33.31 -9.75
CA ALA A 526 -3.16 33.60 -10.98
C ALA A 526 -1.88 32.73 -11.17
N GLU A 527 -1.39 32.09 -10.10
CA GLU A 527 -0.24 31.18 -10.14
C GLU A 527 -0.66 29.70 -10.15
N TRP A 528 -1.95 29.36 -10.22
CA TRP A 528 -2.40 27.97 -10.27
C TRP A 528 -1.99 27.30 -11.59
N ILE A 529 -1.51 26.06 -11.50
CA ILE A 529 -1.06 25.29 -12.67
C ILE A 529 -2.11 24.22 -12.97
N THR A 530 -2.93 24.47 -13.99
CA THR A 530 -3.95 23.50 -14.44
C THR A 530 -3.28 22.29 -15.09
N LEU A 531 -3.45 21.13 -14.48
CA LEU A 531 -2.99 19.82 -14.98
C LEU A 531 -4.04 18.75 -14.66
N PRO A 532 -4.08 17.63 -15.40
CA PRO A 532 -4.99 16.50 -15.16
C PRO A 532 -4.56 15.63 -13.96
N VAL A 533 -4.16 16.25 -12.85
CA VAL A 533 -3.78 15.56 -11.62
C VAL A 533 -5.01 14.87 -11.01
N GLY A 534 -4.91 13.57 -10.77
CA GLY A 534 -5.99 12.70 -10.30
C GLY A 534 -6.75 11.98 -11.42
N GLU A 535 -6.64 12.44 -12.67
CA GLU A 535 -7.19 11.74 -13.83
C GLU A 535 -6.40 10.46 -14.15
N ASN A 536 -6.91 9.60 -15.03
CA ASN A 536 -6.32 8.30 -15.39
C ASN A 536 -6.02 7.41 -14.16
N PHE A 537 -6.79 7.57 -13.07
CA PHE A 537 -6.66 6.72 -11.90
C PHE A 537 -7.03 5.29 -12.28
N LYS A 538 -6.15 4.33 -12.00
CA LYS A 538 -6.30 2.93 -12.40
C LYS A 538 -5.90 2.01 -11.25
N ASP A 539 -6.55 0.86 -11.17
CA ASP A 539 -6.23 -0.23 -10.24
C ASP A 539 -6.67 -1.58 -10.82
N HIS A 540 -6.05 -2.66 -10.38
CA HIS A 540 -6.50 -4.02 -10.69
C HIS A 540 -7.86 -4.29 -10.04
N GLY A 541 -8.88 -4.61 -10.83
CA GLY A 541 -10.12 -5.15 -10.28
C GLY A 541 -9.84 -6.54 -9.75
N GLN A 542 -10.00 -6.77 -8.43
CA GLN A 542 -9.79 -8.05 -7.79
C GLN A 542 -11.14 -8.75 -7.55
N TYR A 543 -11.20 -10.04 -7.87
CA TYR A 543 -12.35 -10.90 -7.67
C TYR A 543 -11.88 -12.16 -6.93
N VAL A 544 -12.61 -12.61 -5.91
CA VAL A 544 -12.18 -13.74 -5.07
C VAL A 544 -13.23 -14.83 -5.11
N ILE A 545 -12.77 -16.06 -5.39
CA ILE A 545 -13.57 -17.28 -5.31
C ILE A 545 -12.89 -18.28 -4.37
N SER A 546 -13.71 -19.14 -3.76
CA SER A 546 -13.25 -20.28 -2.96
C SER A 546 -13.56 -21.55 -3.72
N ILE A 547 -12.59 -22.47 -3.82
CA ILE A 547 -12.74 -23.72 -4.56
C ILE A 547 -12.51 -24.87 -3.59
N GLN A 548 -13.56 -25.66 -3.36
CA GLN A 548 -13.48 -26.93 -2.66
C GLN A 548 -12.74 -27.94 -3.53
N THR A 549 -11.92 -28.80 -2.92
CA THR A 549 -11.12 -29.80 -3.62
C THR A 549 -11.21 -31.17 -2.95
N LYS A 550 -10.79 -32.21 -3.66
CA LYS A 550 -10.50 -33.53 -3.06
C LYS A 550 -9.09 -33.64 -2.49
N GLY A 551 -8.29 -32.55 -2.55
CA GLY A 551 -6.90 -32.53 -2.13
C GLY A 551 -6.75 -32.43 -0.61
N ASN A 552 -5.78 -33.16 -0.06
CA ASN A 552 -5.45 -33.09 1.36
C ASN A 552 -4.27 -32.13 1.60
N PHE A 553 -4.58 -30.84 1.77
CA PHE A 553 -3.62 -29.79 2.14
C PHE A 553 -4.20 -28.89 3.23
N THR A 554 -3.35 -28.31 4.07
CA THR A 554 -3.74 -27.59 5.29
C THR A 554 -3.43 -26.10 5.21
N ALA A 555 -4.26 -25.27 5.85
CA ALA A 555 -3.97 -23.87 6.06
C ALA A 555 -2.82 -23.74 7.07
N PHE A 556 -1.89 -22.81 6.82
CA PHE A 556 -0.82 -22.52 7.78
C PHE A 556 -1.35 -21.59 8.88
N ASN A 557 -1.18 -21.98 10.15
CA ASN A 557 -1.66 -21.19 11.28
C ASN A 557 -0.78 -19.94 11.53
N THR A 558 -1.04 -18.87 10.79
CA THR A 558 -0.25 -17.63 10.88
C THR A 558 -0.33 -16.91 12.22
N SER A 559 -1.37 -17.10 13.04
CA SER A 559 -1.43 -16.44 14.36
C SER A 559 -0.39 -17.00 15.33
N SER A 560 -0.05 -18.29 15.23
CA SER A 560 1.00 -18.92 16.04
C SER A 560 2.36 -18.23 15.88
N VAL A 561 2.65 -17.64 14.72
CA VAL A 561 3.92 -16.95 14.44
C VAL A 561 4.07 -15.68 15.29
N VAL A 562 2.97 -15.04 15.70
CA VAL A 562 3.01 -13.84 16.55
C VAL A 562 3.37 -14.20 18.00
N SER A 563 2.82 -15.31 18.52
CA SER A 563 3.09 -15.80 19.88
C SER A 563 4.38 -16.61 20.02
N GLY A 564 4.84 -17.24 18.94
CA GLY A 564 5.83 -18.32 18.98
C GLY A 564 5.29 -19.56 18.28
N PRO A 565 5.75 -19.89 17.06
CA PRO A 565 5.35 -21.11 16.38
C PRO A 565 6.05 -22.32 17.03
N ALA A 566 5.72 -23.54 16.58
CA ALA A 566 6.36 -24.75 17.08
C ALA A 566 7.90 -24.72 16.91
N GLU A 567 8.62 -25.40 17.81
CA GLU A 567 10.08 -25.34 17.91
C GLU A 567 10.79 -25.81 16.63
N ASP A 568 10.24 -26.82 15.95
CA ASP A 568 10.72 -27.31 14.64
C ASP A 568 10.63 -26.23 13.54
N ILE A 569 9.57 -25.43 13.54
CA ILE A 569 9.39 -24.29 12.64
C ILE A 569 10.39 -23.17 12.98
N GLN A 570 10.64 -22.92 14.26
CA GLN A 570 11.64 -21.91 14.68
C GLN A 570 13.06 -22.33 14.31
N ASN A 571 13.41 -23.61 14.51
CA ASN A 571 14.71 -24.17 14.17
C ASN A 571 14.98 -24.11 12.66
N LEU A 572 14.02 -24.55 11.83
CA LEU A 572 14.15 -24.39 10.37
C LEU A 572 14.32 -22.92 9.96
N TYR A 573 13.63 -21.99 10.65
CA TYR A 573 13.72 -20.57 10.31
C TYR A 573 15.04 -19.93 10.74
N SER A 574 15.66 -20.38 11.83
CA SER A 574 17.01 -19.93 12.23
C SER A 574 18.08 -20.39 11.22
N GLU A 575 17.85 -21.52 10.54
CA GLU A 575 18.62 -22.02 9.39
C GLU A 575 18.23 -21.34 8.05
N GLY A 576 17.48 -20.23 8.07
CA GLY A 576 17.04 -19.51 6.88
C GLY A 576 16.09 -20.32 5.98
N SER A 577 15.40 -21.31 6.55
CA SER A 577 14.60 -22.32 5.83
C SER A 577 13.17 -22.43 6.38
N GLY A 578 12.35 -23.30 5.80
CA GLY A 578 11.01 -23.58 6.30
C GLY A 578 9.91 -22.63 5.81
N ILE A 579 8.68 -22.93 6.25
CA ILE A 579 7.45 -22.24 5.81
C ILE A 579 7.46 -20.73 6.04
N LEU A 580 8.15 -20.26 7.08
CA LEU A 580 8.19 -18.83 7.45
C LEU A 580 8.89 -17.96 6.39
N THR A 581 9.78 -18.54 5.59
CA THR A 581 10.51 -17.85 4.50
C THR A 581 9.65 -17.54 3.27
N GLN A 582 8.47 -18.16 3.15
CA GLN A 582 7.61 -18.06 1.96
C GLN A 582 6.41 -17.14 2.23
N GLY A 583 5.92 -16.42 1.22
CA GLY A 583 4.65 -15.69 1.32
C GLY A 583 3.42 -16.62 1.28
N GLY A 584 2.20 -16.07 1.35
CA GLY A 584 0.96 -16.86 1.48
C GLY A 584 0.50 -17.62 0.22
N HIS A 585 0.92 -17.19 -0.97
CA HIS A 585 0.52 -17.84 -2.24
C HIS A 585 1.18 -19.23 -2.41
N ARG A 586 0.59 -20.11 -3.23
CA ARG A 586 1.21 -21.40 -3.61
C ARG A 586 1.35 -21.60 -5.11
N ILE A 587 0.50 -20.97 -5.92
CA ILE A 587 0.64 -20.89 -7.38
C ILE A 587 0.17 -19.51 -7.86
N GLN A 588 0.75 -19.05 -8.96
CA GLN A 588 0.27 -17.91 -9.73
C GLN A 588 0.11 -18.33 -11.20
N PHE A 589 -0.85 -17.75 -11.90
CA PHE A 589 -1.11 -18.05 -13.29
C PHE A 589 -1.48 -16.80 -14.08
N TRP A 590 -1.27 -16.82 -15.40
CA TRP A 590 -1.63 -15.73 -16.29
C TRP A 590 -2.24 -16.24 -17.59
N THR A 591 -3.22 -15.49 -18.07
CA THR A 591 -3.74 -15.62 -19.43
C THR A 591 -4.12 -14.25 -19.99
N SER A 592 -4.47 -14.19 -21.28
CA SER A 592 -4.91 -12.95 -21.91
C SER A 592 -5.95 -13.22 -23.00
N ASN A 593 -6.89 -12.29 -23.17
CA ASN A 593 -7.93 -12.36 -24.21
C ASN A 593 -7.97 -11.06 -25.00
N GLU A 594 -8.21 -11.12 -26.31
CA GLU A 594 -8.53 -9.95 -27.11
C GLU A 594 -9.99 -9.52 -26.85
N GLY A 595 -10.20 -8.26 -26.47
CA GLY A 595 -11.54 -7.69 -26.28
C GLY A 595 -12.29 -7.47 -27.58
N THR A 596 -13.59 -7.24 -27.49
CA THR A 596 -14.44 -6.80 -28.63
C THR A 596 -14.02 -5.46 -29.24
N ASP A 597 -13.15 -4.70 -28.57
CA ASP A 597 -12.50 -3.47 -29.03
C ASP A 597 -11.11 -3.70 -29.68
N GLY A 598 -10.74 -4.96 -29.96
CA GLY A 598 -9.44 -5.34 -30.55
C GLY A 598 -8.24 -5.19 -29.61
N LYS A 599 -8.48 -5.01 -28.30
CA LYS A 599 -7.40 -4.81 -27.31
C LYS A 599 -7.22 -6.03 -26.43
N THR A 600 -6.00 -6.55 -26.40
CA THR A 600 -5.59 -7.61 -25.48
C THR A 600 -5.67 -7.12 -24.03
N ARG A 601 -6.33 -7.92 -23.17
CA ARG A 601 -6.40 -7.74 -21.72
C ARG A 601 -5.77 -8.94 -21.05
N PHE A 602 -4.94 -8.67 -20.04
CA PHE A 602 -4.28 -9.69 -19.25
C PHE A 602 -5.04 -9.98 -17.95
N TYR A 603 -4.95 -11.23 -17.51
CA TYR A 603 -5.55 -11.72 -16.28
C TYR A 603 -4.49 -12.42 -15.44
N GLN A 604 -4.41 -12.08 -14.15
CA GLN A 604 -3.57 -12.77 -13.18
C GLN A 604 -4.46 -13.58 -12.22
N GLY A 605 -4.05 -14.81 -11.93
CA GLY A 605 -4.51 -15.55 -10.76
C GLY A 605 -3.42 -15.63 -9.69
N SER A 606 -3.81 -15.58 -8.42
CA SER A 606 -2.93 -15.85 -7.28
C SER A 606 -3.69 -16.59 -6.20
N CYS A 607 -3.23 -17.81 -5.88
CA CYS A 607 -3.97 -18.76 -5.08
C CYS A 607 -3.26 -19.06 -3.75
N SER A 608 -4.03 -19.14 -2.67
CA SER A 608 -3.56 -19.43 -1.29
C SER A 608 -4.44 -20.49 -0.61
N VAL A 609 -3.98 -21.00 0.53
CA VAL A 609 -4.74 -21.86 1.44
C VAL A 609 -5.01 -21.10 2.73
N ASP A 610 -6.23 -20.59 2.87
CA ASP A 610 -6.71 -19.97 4.12
C ASP A 610 -7.56 -20.94 4.96
N THR A 611 -8.12 -22.00 4.35
CA THR A 611 -8.88 -23.08 5.00
C THR A 611 -8.43 -24.45 4.48
N ASN A 612 -8.37 -25.47 5.34
CA ASN A 612 -7.96 -26.83 4.96
C ASN A 612 -8.80 -27.37 3.77
N GLY A 613 -8.13 -27.93 2.75
CA GLY A 613 -8.77 -28.47 1.54
C GLY A 613 -9.40 -27.43 0.58
N VAL A 614 -9.44 -26.15 0.96
CA VAL A 614 -10.04 -25.05 0.18
C VAL A 614 -8.95 -24.20 -0.44
N ILE A 615 -9.07 -23.95 -1.74
CA ILE A 615 -8.25 -22.98 -2.47
C ILE A 615 -8.96 -21.64 -2.43
N THR A 616 -8.29 -20.60 -1.95
CA THR A 616 -8.70 -19.21 -2.17
C THR A 616 -8.02 -18.71 -3.43
N MET A 617 -8.78 -18.39 -4.47
CA MET A 617 -8.26 -17.91 -5.76
C MET A 617 -8.61 -16.43 -5.95
N LYS A 618 -7.59 -15.57 -5.96
CA LYS A 618 -7.71 -14.15 -6.27
C LYS A 618 -7.42 -13.95 -7.76
N LEU A 619 -8.41 -13.42 -8.48
CA LEU A 619 -8.37 -13.13 -9.91
C LEU A 619 -8.27 -11.62 -10.11
N TYR A 620 -7.46 -11.19 -11.07
CA TYR A 620 -7.25 -9.77 -11.38
C TYR A 620 -7.44 -9.52 -12.87
N ASN A 621 -8.15 -8.44 -13.22
CA ASN A 621 -8.05 -7.82 -14.55
C ASN A 621 -6.88 -6.82 -14.51
N THR A 622 -5.89 -6.98 -15.40
CA THR A 622 -4.59 -6.32 -15.31
C THR A 622 -4.27 -5.40 -16.50
N HIS A 623 -3.12 -5.60 -17.14
CA HIS A 623 -2.66 -4.80 -18.27
C HIS A 623 -3.66 -4.82 -19.44
N GLY A 624 -3.75 -3.71 -20.17
CA GLY A 624 -4.64 -3.58 -21.32
C GLY A 624 -6.05 -3.06 -21.00
N ALA A 625 -6.52 -3.17 -19.75
CA ALA A 625 -7.83 -2.66 -19.32
C ALA A 625 -8.04 -1.17 -19.67
N THR A 626 -9.23 -0.83 -20.16
CA THR A 626 -9.56 0.51 -20.67
C THR A 626 -10.33 1.38 -19.69
N SER A 627 -10.87 0.79 -18.62
CA SER A 627 -11.46 1.54 -17.51
C SER A 627 -10.44 2.46 -16.83
N VAL A 628 -10.91 3.64 -16.47
CA VAL A 628 -10.21 4.67 -15.69
C VAL A 628 -11.19 5.32 -14.73
N GLY A 629 -10.67 5.76 -13.59
CA GLY A 629 -11.39 6.55 -12.59
C GLY A 629 -10.76 7.92 -12.43
N VAL A 630 -11.21 8.64 -11.41
CA VAL A 630 -10.70 9.95 -11.04
C VAL A 630 -10.48 10.01 -9.53
N LEU A 631 -9.26 10.33 -9.13
CA LEU A 631 -8.91 10.63 -7.74
C LEU A 631 -9.10 12.12 -7.46
N GLY A 632 -10.04 12.44 -6.58
CA GLY A 632 -10.26 13.79 -6.07
C GLY A 632 -9.67 14.00 -4.68
N ILE A 633 -9.95 15.16 -4.12
CA ILE A 633 -9.80 15.47 -2.69
C ILE A 633 -11.15 15.86 -2.09
N ASP A 634 -11.33 15.80 -0.78
CA ASP A 634 -12.50 16.33 -0.08
C ASP A 634 -12.16 17.61 0.72
N GLY A 635 -13.15 18.14 1.45
CA GLY A 635 -12.96 19.33 2.29
C GLY A 635 -12.08 19.10 3.53
N SER A 636 -11.89 17.85 3.97
CA SER A 636 -10.97 17.49 5.07
C SER A 636 -9.50 17.43 4.62
N GLY A 637 -9.27 17.38 3.30
CA GLY A 637 -7.95 17.17 2.70
C GLY A 637 -7.60 15.70 2.46
N SER A 638 -8.54 14.79 2.70
CA SER A 638 -8.39 13.37 2.36
C SER A 638 -8.63 13.18 0.86
N THR A 639 -7.88 12.30 0.21
CA THR A 639 -8.19 11.96 -1.19
C THR A 639 -9.38 11.01 -1.25
N ILE A 640 -10.21 11.15 -2.27
CA ILE A 640 -11.41 10.34 -2.50
C ILE A 640 -11.45 9.84 -3.94
N MET A 641 -12.19 8.76 -4.19
CA MET A 641 -12.54 8.38 -5.57
C MET A 641 -13.73 9.23 -6.02
N ASP A 642 -13.45 10.28 -6.80
CA ASP A 642 -14.50 11.03 -7.52
C ASP A 642 -15.13 10.13 -8.62
N THR A 643 -14.43 9.07 -9.09
CA THR A 643 -14.96 7.99 -9.93
C THR A 643 -14.17 6.68 -9.72
N ASP A 644 -14.86 5.55 -9.50
CA ASP A 644 -14.29 4.19 -9.36
C ASP A 644 -13.49 3.78 -10.63
N PRO A 645 -12.27 3.22 -10.53
CA PRO A 645 -11.45 2.89 -11.70
C PRO A 645 -11.80 1.58 -12.43
N TRP A 646 -12.73 0.77 -11.89
CA TRP A 646 -12.94 -0.62 -12.35
C TRP A 646 -14.26 -0.84 -13.11
N LEU A 647 -14.18 -1.53 -14.26
CA LEU A 647 -15.31 -1.98 -15.08
C LEU A 647 -16.26 -0.85 -15.54
N GLN A 648 -15.67 0.27 -15.95
CA GLN A 648 -16.41 1.40 -16.53
C GLN A 648 -16.79 1.13 -17.99
N THR A 649 -15.90 0.51 -18.78
CA THR A 649 -16.12 0.24 -20.20
C THR A 649 -16.79 -1.11 -20.45
N ASP A 650 -17.61 -1.20 -21.50
CA ASP A 650 -18.31 -2.45 -21.83
C ASP A 650 -17.36 -3.55 -22.32
N ALA A 651 -16.31 -3.19 -23.07
CA ALA A 651 -15.27 -4.13 -23.50
C ALA A 651 -14.48 -4.74 -22.33
N ASP A 652 -14.27 -4.01 -21.22
CA ASP A 652 -13.67 -4.57 -20.00
C ASP A 652 -14.62 -5.56 -19.31
N LYS A 653 -15.91 -5.20 -19.17
CA LYS A 653 -16.94 -6.08 -18.58
C LYS A 653 -17.09 -7.37 -19.38
N GLU A 654 -17.16 -7.26 -20.69
CA GLU A 654 -17.40 -8.35 -21.64
C GLU A 654 -16.20 -9.31 -21.68
N SER A 655 -14.98 -8.78 -21.88
CA SER A 655 -13.77 -9.63 -21.90
C SER A 655 -13.51 -10.32 -20.56
N LEU A 656 -13.75 -9.63 -19.43
CA LEU A 656 -13.68 -10.24 -18.10
C LEU A 656 -14.73 -11.35 -17.94
N THR A 657 -15.98 -11.11 -18.36
CA THR A 657 -17.06 -12.09 -18.27
C THR A 657 -16.71 -13.37 -19.03
N ARG A 658 -16.13 -13.26 -20.24
CA ARG A 658 -15.64 -14.44 -20.98
C ARG A 658 -14.50 -15.18 -20.27
N PHE A 659 -13.52 -14.46 -19.71
CA PHE A 659 -12.43 -15.09 -18.95
C PHE A 659 -12.98 -15.89 -17.76
N LEU A 660 -13.88 -15.27 -16.98
CA LEU A 660 -14.49 -15.91 -15.82
C LEU A 660 -15.38 -17.09 -16.21
N GLN A 661 -16.14 -16.99 -17.31
CA GLN A 661 -16.96 -18.08 -17.82
C GLN A 661 -16.10 -19.27 -18.25
N GLY A 662 -15.05 -19.03 -19.05
CA GLY A 662 -14.11 -20.07 -19.47
C GLY A 662 -13.47 -20.79 -18.28
N LEU A 663 -13.00 -20.03 -17.28
CA LEU A 663 -12.41 -20.61 -16.06
C LEU A 663 -13.41 -21.46 -15.25
N LEU A 664 -14.69 -21.04 -15.17
CA LEU A 664 -15.75 -21.83 -14.53
C LEU A 664 -16.05 -23.12 -15.31
N ASP A 665 -16.13 -23.04 -16.64
CA ASP A 665 -16.37 -24.20 -17.49
C ASP A 665 -15.19 -25.19 -17.46
N ASP A 666 -13.95 -24.70 -17.48
CA ASP A 666 -12.73 -25.49 -17.32
C ASP A 666 -12.72 -26.25 -15.97
N MET A 667 -13.04 -25.56 -14.87
CA MET A 667 -13.13 -26.20 -13.54
C MET A 667 -14.26 -27.25 -13.49
N LYS A 668 -15.43 -26.94 -14.05
CA LYS A 668 -16.59 -27.83 -14.10
C LYS A 668 -16.33 -29.10 -14.93
N ASN A 669 -15.57 -28.98 -16.01
CA ASN A 669 -15.19 -30.09 -16.88
C ASN A 669 -13.95 -30.85 -16.38
N SER A 670 -13.32 -30.40 -15.28
CA SER A 670 -12.08 -30.99 -14.77
C SER A 670 -12.29 -32.31 -14.03
N THR A 671 -11.42 -33.28 -14.31
CA THR A 671 -11.31 -34.54 -13.56
C THR A 671 -10.65 -34.38 -12.19
N VAL A 672 -9.98 -33.26 -11.92
CA VAL A 672 -9.26 -32.97 -10.67
C VAL A 672 -10.23 -32.77 -9.48
N GLY A 673 -11.50 -32.51 -9.74
CA GLY A 673 -12.53 -32.37 -8.71
C GLY A 673 -12.47 -31.02 -8.00
N LEU A 674 -12.51 -29.94 -8.79
CA LEU A 674 -12.62 -28.56 -8.34
C LEU A 674 -14.10 -28.15 -8.27
N THR A 675 -14.55 -27.62 -7.14
CA THR A 675 -15.93 -27.15 -6.96
C THR A 675 -15.92 -25.71 -6.44
N PRO A 676 -16.12 -24.69 -7.30
CA PRO A 676 -16.15 -23.30 -6.89
C PRO A 676 -17.39 -22.95 -6.05
N ASP A 677 -17.28 -21.92 -5.20
CA ASP A 677 -18.34 -21.35 -4.36
C ASP A 677 -19.35 -20.46 -5.11
N VAL A 678 -19.31 -20.50 -6.44
CA VAL A 678 -20.03 -19.61 -7.36
C VAL A 678 -20.47 -20.39 -8.60
N SER A 679 -21.61 -20.00 -9.18
CA SER A 679 -22.18 -20.67 -10.36
C SER A 679 -22.05 -19.86 -11.67
N SER A 680 -21.73 -18.57 -11.57
CA SER A 680 -21.72 -17.66 -12.73
C SER A 680 -20.67 -16.54 -12.62
N PRO A 681 -20.22 -15.96 -13.76
CA PRO A 681 -19.37 -14.77 -13.77
C PRO A 681 -19.98 -13.56 -13.05
N ALA A 682 -21.31 -13.43 -13.06
CA ALA A 682 -22.01 -12.33 -12.41
C ALA A 682 -21.83 -12.35 -10.88
N GLU A 683 -21.87 -13.52 -10.25
CA GLU A 683 -21.57 -13.69 -8.82
C GLU A 683 -20.13 -13.31 -8.48
N ILE A 684 -19.18 -13.64 -9.36
CA ILE A 684 -17.76 -13.29 -9.20
C ILE A 684 -17.55 -11.77 -9.32
N ILE A 685 -18.16 -11.15 -10.34
CA ILE A 685 -18.07 -9.71 -10.58
C ILE A 685 -18.77 -8.92 -9.45
N ALA A 686 -19.83 -9.46 -8.84
CA ALA A 686 -20.47 -8.86 -7.67
C ALA A 686 -19.55 -8.83 -6.43
N LYS A 687 -18.59 -9.76 -6.32
CA LYS A 687 -17.55 -9.80 -5.26
C LYS A 687 -16.34 -8.88 -5.53
N LYS A 688 -16.43 -7.94 -6.49
CA LYS A 688 -15.33 -7.01 -6.85
C LYS A 688 -14.85 -6.18 -5.66
N VAL A 689 -13.54 -6.20 -5.43
CA VAL A 689 -12.82 -5.25 -4.56
C VAL A 689 -11.63 -4.64 -5.32
N GLY A 690 -11.00 -3.61 -4.74
CA GLY A 690 -9.73 -3.09 -5.24
C GLY A 690 -8.58 -4.10 -5.08
N GLY A 691 -7.57 -3.97 -5.93
CA GLY A 691 -6.37 -4.80 -5.92
C GLY A 691 -5.18 -4.19 -5.17
N ASP A 692 -5.33 -2.98 -4.61
CA ASP A 692 -4.27 -2.21 -3.94
C ASP A 692 -3.08 -1.83 -4.86
N HIS A 693 -3.33 -1.75 -6.17
CA HIS A 693 -2.35 -1.56 -7.23
C HIS A 693 -2.52 -0.20 -7.95
N PHE A 694 -2.86 0.84 -7.20
CA PHE A 694 -3.21 2.16 -7.74
C PHE A 694 -2.08 2.84 -8.53
N VAL A 695 -2.39 3.34 -9.73
CA VAL A 695 -1.49 4.04 -10.66
C VAL A 695 -2.15 5.24 -11.36
N GLY A 696 -1.37 6.03 -12.09
CA GLY A 696 -1.83 6.89 -13.19
C GLY A 696 -2.23 8.33 -12.89
N THR A 697 -2.38 8.70 -11.61
CA THR A 697 -2.88 10.02 -11.16
C THR A 697 -1.96 11.22 -11.41
N ALA A 698 -0.74 10.99 -11.85
CA ALA A 698 0.20 12.01 -12.32
C ALA A 698 0.90 11.54 -13.59
N LYS A 699 0.13 10.94 -14.51
CA LYS A 699 0.56 10.30 -15.75
C LYS A 699 1.74 11.00 -16.44
N LEU A 700 2.74 10.20 -16.82
CA LEU A 700 3.86 10.59 -17.66
C LEU A 700 3.51 10.53 -19.15
N GLY A 701 3.98 11.52 -19.91
CA GLY A 701 3.87 11.52 -21.37
C GLY A 701 4.37 12.83 -21.99
N THR A 702 4.13 12.99 -23.29
CA THR A 702 4.61 14.14 -24.08
C THR A 702 3.54 15.21 -24.31
N ASP A 703 2.28 14.90 -24.02
CA ASP A 703 1.10 15.74 -24.20
C ASP A 703 0.83 16.58 -22.95
N ASP A 704 1.42 17.78 -22.91
CA ASP A 704 1.34 18.73 -21.80
C ASP A 704 -0.12 19.04 -21.40
N GLY A 705 -0.47 18.67 -20.16
CA GLY A 705 -1.80 18.85 -19.60
C GLY A 705 -2.26 20.30 -19.51
N ARG A 706 -1.35 21.29 -19.51
CA ARG A 706 -1.70 22.72 -19.52
C ARG A 706 -2.32 23.15 -20.84
N THR A 707 -2.04 22.42 -21.92
CA THR A 707 -2.57 22.63 -23.27
C THR A 707 -3.69 21.66 -23.65
N GLY A 708 -4.30 21.01 -22.66
CA GLY A 708 -5.39 20.03 -22.87
C GLY A 708 -4.92 18.60 -23.14
N GLY A 709 -3.62 18.31 -22.96
CA GLY A 709 -3.11 16.95 -22.94
C GLY A 709 -3.50 16.17 -21.67
N THR A 710 -3.08 14.91 -21.62
CA THR A 710 -3.37 13.98 -20.51
C THR A 710 -2.22 13.82 -19.52
N SER A 711 -1.06 14.43 -19.78
CA SER A 711 0.15 14.21 -18.97
C SER A 711 0.40 15.32 -17.96
N VAL A 712 0.76 14.90 -16.74
CA VAL A 712 1.13 15.76 -15.61
C VAL A 712 2.64 15.97 -15.56
N VAL A 713 3.41 14.96 -15.96
CA VAL A 713 4.89 15.01 -16.01
C VAL A 713 5.44 14.69 -17.39
N ASP A 714 6.57 15.33 -17.72
CA ASP A 714 7.32 15.08 -18.95
C ASP A 714 8.16 13.78 -18.88
N LEU A 715 8.91 13.50 -19.96
CA LEU A 715 9.74 12.28 -20.06
C LEU A 715 10.91 12.23 -19.07
N ASN A 716 11.27 13.35 -18.42
CA ASN A 716 12.24 13.41 -17.31
C ASN A 716 11.55 13.37 -15.94
N THR A 717 10.26 13.02 -15.91
CA THR A 717 9.35 13.02 -14.76
C THR A 717 9.15 14.39 -14.09
N LYS A 718 9.47 15.48 -14.78
CA LYS A 718 9.29 16.86 -14.29
C LYS A 718 7.84 17.31 -14.49
N VAL A 719 7.25 17.95 -13.49
CA VAL A 719 5.87 18.47 -13.56
C VAL A 719 5.79 19.62 -14.56
N TYR A 720 4.86 19.53 -15.51
CA TYR A 720 4.65 20.58 -16.50
C TYR A 720 4.31 21.93 -15.84
N GLY A 721 4.88 23.02 -16.37
CA GLY A 721 4.75 24.35 -15.77
C GLY A 721 5.63 24.59 -14.53
N THR A 722 6.49 23.65 -14.15
CA THR A 722 7.48 23.84 -13.08
C THR A 722 8.92 23.79 -13.58
N GLU A 723 9.82 24.40 -12.81
CA GLU A 723 11.27 24.41 -13.09
C GLU A 723 11.98 23.20 -12.47
N ASN A 724 11.61 22.84 -11.24
CA ASN A 724 12.40 21.97 -10.36
C ASN A 724 11.56 20.99 -9.52
N LEU A 725 10.33 20.68 -9.94
CA LEU A 725 9.47 19.68 -9.32
C LEU A 725 9.38 18.42 -10.19
N TYR A 726 9.58 17.27 -9.57
CA TYR A 726 9.52 15.95 -10.22
C TYR A 726 8.57 15.03 -9.46
N VAL A 727 8.07 13.99 -10.14
CA VAL A 727 7.29 12.91 -9.52
C VAL A 727 7.92 11.56 -9.88
N VAL A 728 8.14 10.71 -8.88
CA VAL A 728 8.68 9.35 -9.05
C VAL A 728 7.98 8.40 -8.08
N ASP A 729 6.77 7.98 -8.46
CA ASP A 729 6.05 6.86 -7.84
C ASP A 729 4.99 6.31 -8.83
N ALA A 730 4.17 5.36 -8.36
CA ALA A 730 3.11 4.71 -9.12
C ALA A 730 2.14 5.68 -9.84
N SER A 731 1.99 6.92 -9.37
CA SER A 731 1.19 7.97 -10.03
C SER A 731 1.59 8.25 -11.48
N ILE A 732 2.87 8.08 -11.85
CA ILE A 732 3.33 8.44 -13.20
C ILE A 732 3.08 7.35 -14.26
N HIS A 733 2.75 6.12 -13.83
CA HIS A 733 2.56 4.98 -14.71
C HIS A 733 1.31 5.17 -15.60
N PRO A 734 1.42 5.11 -16.93
CA PRO A 734 0.28 5.36 -17.82
C PRO A 734 -0.76 4.24 -17.81
N ASP A 735 -0.37 3.02 -17.42
CA ASP A 735 -1.26 1.87 -17.31
C ASP A 735 -0.87 0.91 -16.18
N LEU A 736 -1.76 -0.05 -15.97
CA LEU A 736 -1.54 -1.19 -15.09
C LEU A 736 -0.55 -2.18 -15.73
N PRO A 737 0.38 -2.75 -14.94
CA PRO A 737 1.23 -3.86 -15.37
C PRO A 737 0.48 -5.19 -15.40
N THR A 738 1.07 -6.22 -16.04
CA THR A 738 0.50 -7.57 -16.11
C THR A 738 0.55 -8.30 -14.76
N GLY A 739 1.48 -7.91 -13.88
CA GLY A 739 1.71 -8.47 -12.55
C GLY A 739 1.43 -7.51 -11.38
N ASN A 740 1.63 -7.92 -10.13
CA ASN A 740 1.62 -7.01 -8.97
C ASN A 740 2.61 -5.82 -9.15
N THR A 741 2.17 -4.59 -8.84
CA THR A 741 2.84 -3.34 -9.28
C THR A 741 4.23 -3.06 -8.70
N GLN A 742 4.63 -3.68 -7.59
CA GLN A 742 5.80 -3.20 -6.84
C GLN A 742 7.13 -3.30 -7.63
N ALA A 743 7.32 -4.33 -8.46
CA ALA A 743 8.55 -4.51 -9.21
C ALA A 743 8.70 -3.44 -10.31
N ILE A 744 7.65 -3.22 -11.13
CA ILE A 744 7.68 -2.22 -12.20
C ILE A 744 7.87 -0.79 -11.65
N VAL A 745 7.27 -0.46 -10.50
CA VAL A 745 7.47 0.84 -9.82
C VAL A 745 8.93 1.04 -9.40
N MET A 746 9.60 -0.02 -8.92
CA MET A 746 11.02 0.04 -8.57
C MET A 746 11.93 0.17 -9.81
N VAL A 747 11.60 -0.50 -10.93
CA VAL A 747 12.31 -0.34 -12.22
C VAL A 747 12.19 1.10 -12.73
N VAL A 748 10.98 1.64 -12.70
CA VAL A 748 10.69 3.04 -13.10
C VAL A 748 11.44 4.03 -12.21
N ALA A 749 11.56 3.78 -10.91
CA ALA A 749 12.30 4.65 -10.00
C ALA A 749 13.83 4.68 -10.29
N GLU A 750 14.43 3.54 -10.61
CA GLU A 750 15.84 3.45 -11.07
C GLU A 750 16.07 4.21 -12.38
N ALA A 751 15.13 4.14 -13.33
CA ALA A 751 15.20 4.87 -14.59
C ALA A 751 14.96 6.38 -14.42
N ALA A 752 13.96 6.76 -13.62
CA ALA A 752 13.63 8.15 -13.31
C ALA A 752 14.80 8.88 -12.63
N ALA A 753 15.41 8.26 -11.62
CA ALA A 753 16.55 8.86 -10.92
C ALA A 753 17.70 9.18 -11.88
N ALA A 754 18.03 8.28 -12.82
CA ALA A 754 19.06 8.52 -13.83
C ALA A 754 18.71 9.72 -14.74
N LYS A 755 17.44 9.84 -15.18
CA LYS A 755 16.97 10.98 -15.99
C LYS A 755 16.99 12.31 -15.23
N ILE A 756 16.61 12.32 -13.94
CA ILE A 756 16.65 13.51 -13.08
C ILE A 756 18.09 14.02 -12.85
N ILE A 757 19.05 13.11 -12.75
CA ILE A 757 20.47 13.41 -12.64
C ILE A 757 20.98 14.02 -13.95
N ALA A 758 20.82 13.32 -15.08
CA ALA A 758 21.27 13.79 -16.39
C ALA A 758 20.67 15.15 -16.78
N ALA A 759 19.38 15.38 -16.50
CA ALA A 759 18.74 16.68 -16.72
C ALA A 759 19.24 17.80 -15.79
N GLY A 760 19.95 17.47 -14.71
CA GLY A 760 20.69 18.43 -13.89
C GLY A 760 22.03 18.84 -14.49
N ASP A 761 22.75 17.90 -15.09
CA ASP A 761 24.09 18.14 -15.63
C ASP A 761 24.01 19.01 -16.91
N SER A 762 23.03 18.75 -17.79
CA SER A 762 22.78 19.56 -19.01
C SER A 762 22.37 21.02 -18.74
N ALA A 763 21.95 21.36 -17.51
CA ALA A 763 21.57 22.71 -17.14
C ALA A 763 22.76 23.59 -16.71
N LEU A 764 23.97 23.02 -16.56
CA LEU A 764 25.18 23.76 -16.19
C LEU A 764 25.98 24.27 -17.41
N ASP A 765 25.83 23.64 -18.59
CA ASP A 765 26.48 24.07 -19.83
C ASP A 765 25.72 25.17 -20.61
N SER A 766 24.50 25.50 -20.21
CA SER A 766 23.70 26.56 -20.86
C SER A 766 23.76 27.88 -20.08
N SER A 767 24.84 28.65 -20.30
CA SER A 767 24.92 30.04 -19.82
C SER A 767 23.73 30.87 -20.33
N PRO A 768 23.04 31.66 -19.48
CA PRO A 768 21.82 32.36 -19.85
C PRO A 768 22.08 33.64 -20.65
N SER A 769 22.33 33.47 -21.96
CA SER A 769 22.35 34.56 -22.93
C SER A 769 20.93 34.99 -23.35
N ALA A 770 20.11 35.48 -22.41
CA ALA A 770 18.87 36.18 -22.70
C ALA A 770 18.43 37.07 -21.52
N SER A 771 18.72 38.37 -21.60
CA SER A 771 18.21 39.36 -20.65
C SER A 771 16.72 39.63 -20.89
N VAL A 772 15.84 38.97 -20.15
CA VAL A 772 14.41 39.33 -20.09
C VAL A 772 14.20 40.31 -18.95
N SER A 773 14.11 41.59 -19.28
CA SER A 773 13.77 42.66 -18.33
C SER A 773 12.30 42.56 -17.92
N VAL A 774 12.03 42.15 -16.69
CA VAL A 774 10.67 42.17 -16.10
C VAL A 774 10.43 43.50 -15.40
N SER A 775 9.48 44.29 -15.94
CA SER A 775 9.07 45.57 -15.36
C SER A 775 8.38 45.36 -14.00
N ALA A 776 8.89 46.00 -12.95
CA ALA A 776 8.22 45.97 -11.64
C ALA A 776 6.92 46.81 -11.66
N PRO A 777 5.81 46.33 -11.06
CA PRO A 777 4.58 47.11 -10.96
C PRO A 777 4.76 48.27 -9.97
N ALA A 778 4.31 49.46 -10.35
CA ALA A 778 4.42 50.65 -9.51
C ALA A 778 3.42 50.60 -8.35
N GLN A 779 3.91 50.57 -7.11
CA GLN A 779 3.14 50.99 -5.93
C GLN A 779 3.72 52.27 -5.35
N LYS A 780 2.89 53.32 -5.34
CA LYS A 780 3.13 54.56 -4.61
C LYS A 780 2.82 54.34 -3.12
N THR A 781 3.84 54.35 -2.28
CA THR A 781 3.72 54.74 -0.86
C THR A 781 4.97 55.51 -0.48
N ALA A 782 4.79 56.81 -0.21
CA ALA A 782 5.88 57.66 0.25
C ALA A 782 6.05 57.52 1.77
N TYR A 783 7.29 57.52 2.27
CA TYR A 783 7.67 58.20 3.52
C TYR A 783 9.17 58.51 3.55
N ALA A 784 9.54 59.42 4.46
CA ALA A 784 10.67 60.36 4.43
C ALA A 784 12.12 59.80 4.35
N SER A 785 13.02 60.71 3.96
CA SER A 785 14.47 60.55 3.78
C SER A 785 15.32 60.83 5.02
N SER A 786 16.43 60.10 5.20
CA SER A 786 17.74 60.53 5.77
C SER A 786 18.66 59.30 5.90
N ALA A 787 20.00 59.35 5.83
CA ALA A 787 20.93 60.39 5.40
C ALA A 787 22.18 59.74 4.76
N ILE A 788 23.03 60.52 4.07
CA ILE A 788 24.24 60.06 3.38
C ILE A 788 25.47 60.17 4.29
N ILE A 789 26.32 59.14 4.35
CA ILE A 789 27.77 59.30 4.61
C ILE A 789 28.56 58.47 3.58
N LYS A 790 29.46 59.14 2.85
CA LYS A 790 30.54 58.52 2.08
C LYS A 790 31.82 58.53 2.90
N VAL A 791 32.60 57.46 2.87
CA VAL A 791 34.08 57.55 2.86
C VAL A 791 34.63 56.53 1.88
N SER A 792 35.59 56.95 1.06
CA SER A 792 36.29 56.20 0.02
C SER A 792 37.56 55.51 0.55
N HIS A 793 38.12 54.55 -0.19
CA HIS A 793 39.51 54.59 -0.72
C HIS A 793 39.69 53.51 -1.82
N THR A 794 40.59 53.79 -2.77
CA THR A 794 40.86 53.00 -4.00
C THR A 794 42.35 52.53 -4.02
N PRO A 795 42.81 51.72 -4.99
CA PRO A 795 43.67 50.57 -4.69
C PRO A 795 45.11 50.67 -5.23
N ILE A 796 45.94 49.67 -4.92
CA ILE A 796 47.14 49.31 -5.71
C ILE A 796 47.21 47.78 -5.89
N SER A 797 47.48 47.35 -7.13
CA SER A 797 47.83 45.99 -7.56
C SER A 797 49.33 45.94 -7.93
N PRO A 798 49.95 44.78 -8.19
CA PRO A 798 50.09 44.41 -9.61
C PRO A 798 50.21 42.90 -9.93
N SER A 799 49.78 42.53 -11.16
CA SER A 799 50.44 41.63 -12.14
C SER A 799 50.73 40.14 -11.79
N ALA A 800 50.72 39.19 -12.74
CA ALA A 800 50.45 39.26 -14.19
C ALA A 800 49.88 37.93 -14.76
N THR A 801 49.32 38.07 -15.96
CA THR A 801 48.77 37.08 -16.92
C THR A 801 49.80 36.13 -17.56
N VAL A 802 49.39 34.91 -17.98
CA VAL A 802 49.10 34.49 -19.38
C VAL A 802 48.79 32.96 -19.41
N GLU A 803 48.12 32.50 -20.48
CA GLU A 803 47.37 31.23 -20.62
C GLU A 803 48.11 30.21 -21.58
N PRO A 804 47.49 29.26 -22.34
CA PRO A 804 47.65 27.80 -22.17
C PRO A 804 48.31 27.03 -23.36
N THR A 805 48.50 25.70 -23.22
CA THR A 805 48.70 24.73 -24.35
C THR A 805 48.12 23.34 -24.06
N SER A 806 47.95 22.53 -25.12
CA SER A 806 47.05 21.37 -25.24
C SER A 806 47.73 19.99 -25.46
N ASP A 807 46.88 18.94 -25.50
CA ASP A 807 46.92 17.75 -26.40
C ASP A 807 47.39 16.33 -25.96
N CYS A 808 46.56 15.37 -26.43
CA CYS A 808 46.81 13.98 -26.89
C CYS A 808 47.17 12.80 -25.95
N ASN A 809 46.13 12.03 -25.61
CA ASN A 809 45.78 10.66 -26.08
C ASN A 809 46.77 9.45 -26.05
N GLU A 810 46.19 8.30 -25.64
CA GLU A 810 46.48 6.87 -25.95
C GLU A 810 47.67 6.04 -25.35
N THR A 811 47.25 5.06 -24.55
CA THR A 811 47.61 3.62 -24.42
C THR A 811 48.95 3.04 -24.93
N PHE A 812 49.60 2.21 -24.10
CA PHE A 812 50.23 0.94 -24.53
C PHE A 812 50.33 -0.09 -23.38
N THR A 813 50.39 -1.39 -23.73
CA THR A 813 50.33 -2.55 -22.82
C THR A 813 51.63 -3.37 -22.89
N THR A 814 52.10 -3.96 -21.77
CA THR A 814 53.11 -5.05 -21.80
C THR A 814 52.92 -6.06 -20.67
N THR A 815 53.16 -7.34 -20.96
CA THR A 815 52.94 -8.50 -20.08
C THR A 815 54.27 -9.16 -19.68
N VAL A 816 54.41 -9.63 -18.43
CA VAL A 816 55.47 -10.58 -18.03
C VAL A 816 54.92 -11.60 -17.01
N THR A 817 55.24 -12.88 -17.22
CA THR A 817 54.84 -14.05 -16.42
C THR A 817 55.96 -14.46 -15.44
N PRO A 818 55.65 -14.99 -14.23
CA PRO A 818 56.62 -15.72 -13.41
C PRO A 818 56.33 -17.24 -13.29
N THR A 819 57.41 -18.00 -13.08
CA THR A 819 57.48 -19.48 -13.11
C THR A 819 57.34 -20.13 -11.71
N VAL A 820 57.02 -21.43 -11.65
CA VAL A 820 56.84 -22.22 -10.40
C VAL A 820 58.00 -23.17 -10.12
N THR A 821 58.46 -23.26 -8.85
CA THR A 821 59.22 -24.38 -8.23
C THR A 821 59.26 -24.24 -6.69
N ALA A 822 59.53 -25.24 -5.83
CA ALA A 822 59.10 -26.66 -5.75
C ALA A 822 59.74 -27.38 -4.52
N SER A 823 59.04 -27.52 -3.38
CA SER A 823 59.42 -28.45 -2.27
C SER A 823 58.21 -28.69 -1.33
N ALA A 824 57.69 -29.88 -1.01
CA ALA A 824 58.23 -31.23 -0.73
C ALA A 824 58.36 -31.56 0.78
N ASP A 825 57.30 -32.21 1.31
CA ASP A 825 57.32 -33.37 2.24
C ASP A 825 57.83 -33.25 3.70
N PRO A 826 57.55 -34.24 4.60
CA PRO A 826 56.23 -34.81 4.95
C PRO A 826 56.10 -35.12 6.49
N ILE A 827 55.03 -35.81 6.95
CA ILE A 827 55.06 -36.94 7.94
C ILE A 827 53.63 -37.49 8.26
N SER A 828 53.54 -38.81 8.51
CA SER A 828 52.37 -39.67 8.86
C SER A 828 51.59 -39.29 10.15
N GLY A 829 50.35 -39.71 10.47
CA GLY A 829 49.46 -40.87 10.12
C GLY A 829 48.92 -41.51 11.44
N PRO A 830 48.02 -42.53 11.50
CA PRO A 830 47.17 -43.17 10.47
C PRO A 830 45.70 -43.54 10.89
N ALA A 831 44.95 -44.10 9.93
CA ALA A 831 43.92 -45.16 10.03
C ALA A 831 42.48 -44.93 10.63
N GLY A 832 41.48 -45.19 9.78
CA GLY A 832 40.07 -45.48 10.14
C GLY A 832 39.26 -45.87 8.88
N SER A 833 38.72 -47.10 8.81
CA SER A 833 38.29 -47.73 7.53
C SER A 833 36.82 -48.17 7.48
N VAL A 834 36.12 -47.96 6.34
CA VAL A 834 35.05 -48.84 5.81
C VAL A 834 35.08 -48.83 4.25
N LYS A 835 34.65 -49.93 3.59
CA LYS A 835 34.66 -50.17 2.13
C LYS A 835 33.25 -50.46 1.57
N ARG A 836 33.17 -50.44 0.21
CA ARG A 836 32.15 -50.98 -0.74
C ARG A 836 30.98 -50.03 -1.09
N ALA A 837 30.74 -49.67 -2.37
CA ALA A 837 30.54 -50.43 -3.64
C ALA A 837 29.07 -50.91 -3.79
N SER A 838 28.39 -50.88 -4.95
CA SER A 838 28.71 -50.56 -6.37
C SER A 838 27.43 -50.23 -7.16
N LEU A 839 27.55 -49.78 -8.42
CA LEU A 839 26.72 -50.06 -9.64
C LEU A 839 26.77 -48.84 -10.59
N THR A 840 27.71 -48.74 -11.53
CA THR A 840 27.70 -49.29 -12.91
C THR A 840 26.60 -48.77 -13.86
N THR A 841 27.01 -47.93 -14.81
CA THR A 841 26.50 -47.93 -16.20
C THR A 841 27.69 -47.88 -17.17
N SER A 842 27.49 -48.36 -18.39
CA SER A 842 28.51 -48.53 -19.44
C SER A 842 27.85 -48.23 -20.81
N PRO A 843 28.55 -48.18 -21.94
CA PRO A 843 29.17 -46.94 -22.43
C PRO A 843 28.62 -46.50 -23.81
N ALA A 844 29.03 -45.31 -24.26
CA ALA A 844 28.84 -44.87 -25.65
C ALA A 844 30.16 -44.36 -26.25
N VAL A 845 30.47 -44.84 -27.45
CA VAL A 845 31.61 -44.53 -28.34
C VAL A 845 31.00 -44.61 -29.76
N ALA A 846 31.27 -43.78 -30.77
CA ALA A 846 32.38 -42.87 -31.07
C ALA A 846 31.90 -41.60 -31.83
N ALA A 847 32.85 -40.67 -32.08
CA ALA A 847 33.04 -39.79 -33.27
C ALA A 847 31.81 -39.20 -34.03
N ASP A 848 31.78 -37.93 -34.45
CA ASP A 848 32.89 -37.15 -35.04
C ASP A 848 32.95 -35.66 -34.62
N ALA A 849 34.07 -35.00 -34.95
CA ALA A 849 34.31 -33.56 -34.73
C ALA A 849 33.46 -32.68 -35.68
N ILE A 850 33.14 -31.41 -35.38
CA ILE A 850 34.02 -30.22 -35.43
C ILE A 850 33.50 -29.14 -34.44
N ALA A 851 34.41 -28.33 -33.87
CA ALA A 851 34.14 -27.41 -32.76
C ALA A 851 33.72 -25.97 -33.19
N PRO A 852 33.03 -25.23 -32.30
CA PRO A 852 32.95 -23.77 -32.32
C PRO A 852 33.73 -23.10 -31.17
N GLU A 853 34.34 -21.95 -31.46
CA GLU A 853 34.77 -20.96 -30.46
C GLU A 853 33.54 -20.20 -29.92
N GLY A 854 33.50 -19.64 -28.70
CA GLY A 854 34.44 -19.71 -27.59
C GLY A 854 33.76 -19.13 -26.33
N ALA A 855 34.08 -19.65 -25.14
CA ALA A 855 33.47 -19.23 -23.88
C ALA A 855 34.50 -18.52 -22.99
N ALA A 856 34.17 -17.30 -22.54
CA ALA A 856 35.02 -16.54 -21.62
C ALA A 856 34.67 -16.81 -20.16
N SER A 857 35.66 -17.20 -19.37
CA SER A 857 35.58 -17.52 -17.94
C SER A 857 35.57 -16.27 -17.05
N VAL A 858 34.68 -16.23 -16.05
CA VAL A 858 34.70 -15.23 -14.98
C VAL A 858 35.81 -15.58 -13.98
N THR A 859 36.76 -14.65 -13.77
CA THR A 859 37.79 -14.77 -12.72
C THR A 859 37.52 -13.77 -11.61
N VAL A 860 37.42 -14.26 -10.37
CA VAL A 860 37.29 -13.42 -9.16
C VAL A 860 38.69 -13.08 -8.66
N VAL A 861 39.00 -11.78 -8.52
CA VAL A 861 40.25 -11.30 -7.93
C VAL A 861 39.95 -10.64 -6.58
N THR A 862 40.45 -11.25 -5.51
CA THR A 862 40.39 -10.69 -4.15
C THR A 862 41.65 -9.87 -3.90
N VAL A 863 41.52 -8.60 -3.52
CA VAL A 863 42.65 -7.73 -3.16
C VAL A 863 42.72 -7.58 -1.65
N THR A 864 43.66 -8.28 -1.02
CA THR A 864 44.07 -8.01 0.37
C THR A 864 45.00 -6.80 0.40
N LYS A 865 44.64 -5.78 1.18
CA LYS A 865 45.49 -4.60 1.42
C LYS A 865 45.88 -4.59 2.89
N GLU A 866 47.18 -4.66 3.18
CA GLU A 866 47.67 -4.51 4.55
C GLU A 866 47.31 -3.11 5.10
N ILE A 867 46.85 -3.07 6.35
CA ILE A 867 46.60 -1.84 7.09
C ILE A 867 47.62 -1.78 8.23
N VAL A 868 48.55 -0.83 8.15
CA VAL A 868 49.37 -0.43 9.29
C VAL A 868 48.50 0.44 10.20
N VAL A 869 48.03 -0.12 11.32
CA VAL A 869 47.26 0.60 12.32
C VAL A 869 48.19 1.18 13.39
N THR A 870 48.24 2.50 13.49
CA THR A 870 48.74 3.20 14.68
C THR A 870 47.59 3.88 15.42
N SER A 871 47.57 3.70 16.74
CA SER A 871 46.62 4.24 17.73
C SER A 871 45.27 3.52 17.88
N THR A 872 44.79 3.52 19.12
CA THR A 872 43.76 2.64 19.69
C THR A 872 42.37 3.25 19.67
N THR A 873 41.40 2.54 19.08
CA THR A 873 39.98 2.62 19.44
C THR A 873 39.37 1.22 19.40
N THR A 874 38.64 0.84 20.45
CA THR A 874 38.05 -0.49 20.61
C THR A 874 36.98 -0.78 19.55
N ILE A 875 37.16 -1.84 18.76
CA ILE A 875 36.14 -2.37 17.84
C ILE A 875 35.66 -3.72 18.38
N THR A 876 34.37 -3.80 18.72
CA THR A 876 33.70 -5.07 19.04
C THR A 876 33.40 -5.82 17.74
N VAL A 877 34.17 -6.86 17.45
CA VAL A 877 33.94 -7.73 16.29
C VAL A 877 32.86 -8.76 16.63
N MET A 878 31.74 -8.75 15.89
CA MET A 878 30.79 -9.86 15.91
C MET A 878 31.26 -10.96 14.94
N PRO A 879 31.14 -12.25 15.29
CA PRO A 879 31.58 -13.33 14.43
C PRO A 879 30.62 -13.53 13.24
N THR A 880 31.16 -13.46 12.04
CA THR A 880 30.52 -14.03 10.84
C THR A 880 30.64 -15.55 10.90
N LEU A 881 29.52 -16.25 11.06
CA LEU A 881 29.45 -17.70 10.90
C LEU A 881 29.31 -18.07 9.42
N ALA A 882 29.96 -19.17 9.05
CA ALA A 882 29.90 -19.81 7.73
C ALA A 882 28.77 -20.85 7.67
#